data_AF-A0A845LA90-F1
#
_entry.id   AF-A0A845LA90-F1
#
_cell.length_a   1.000
_cell.length_b   1.000
_cell.length_c   1.000
_cell.angle_alpha   90.00
_cell.angle_beta   90.00
_cell.angle_gamma   90.00
#
_symmetry.space_group_name_H-M   'P 1'
#
loop_
_entity.id
_entity.type
_entity.pdbx_description
1 polymer ?
#
loop_
_entity_poly.entity_id
_entity_poly.type
_entity_poly.pdbx_seq_one_letter_code
_entity_poly.pdbx_strand_id
1 'polypeptide(L)'
;MDIDERLSTIPIFSGLDRINRAKLLPEFEEVQLPAGYVIFREGDRGDSLYVILSGSVSVYREPLPGQKPRLLAQFGASDCFGEMALLTGVPRTATVETDTPCLLARLSKERFDDLLSKHHSLAIDLAKLLSERLAIHSGHDVARAKEQALSPRSAGVSVEEAHPRRQPLWSTIALTWLSPLAPWLRLRKKQKLLALLIFVVLVESLLSIFLHSLGMKGSHIALLQIIAAAALFWSVDVVSPHAVALCLPLAAVLLHAATPTAAFSGFSNSSWFLILGVSALTAGISRTGLMYRLALLVMKRFPPNYGGQTLAWAITGMLLTPVIPSANGRVALMTPMLVALSETLRLPAGSSASVGLAMSCLLGFGHMSFLFMNGAAVCYVVLGLLPQPLAQSLSYQTWFLTAAPLGLPFFLLSLLAILLLFPYKSQLVIKPAMIEAQLKVLGALTGEEKVCLLATSFSLIGFLTQSWHRIDGAWVALTSFLILYVGAVLTDQTIRSGIDWGFLITFGSMLGFGNAMKEAGLTDALSRLLQPLLQSVMGSPLIFLLSVALYITLLRFVLPISPGLLVGMLTVTPLCEAMGLSPLLVGLIMLMACNPWILPNQNAIYFTLLDGTDKRVFTHGQTRSLAILYGMICAISICVAEPYWEMLGLIY
;
A
#
# COMPACT_ATOMS: atom_id res chain seq x y z
N MET A 1 -34.84 -12.64 12.52
CA MET A 1 -33.45 -13.12 12.59
C MET A 1 -32.72 -12.50 11.42
N ASP A 2 -31.64 -11.77 11.69
CA ASP A 2 -30.90 -10.97 10.70
C ASP A 2 -30.18 -11.90 9.70
N ILE A 3 -30.02 -11.50 8.43
CA ILE A 3 -29.33 -12.33 7.42
C ILE A 3 -27.85 -12.53 7.81
N ASP A 4 -27.24 -11.56 8.52
CA ASP A 4 -25.89 -11.68 9.08
C ASP A 4 -25.76 -12.86 10.08
N GLU A 5 -26.75 -13.04 10.95
CA GLU A 5 -26.78 -14.18 11.89
C GLU A 5 -26.92 -15.50 11.14
N ARG A 6 -27.71 -15.54 10.08
CA ARG A 6 -27.91 -16.74 9.26
C ARG A 6 -26.66 -17.11 8.47
N LEU A 7 -25.96 -16.14 7.86
CA LEU A 7 -24.73 -16.39 7.13
C LEU A 7 -23.62 -16.99 8.01
N SER A 8 -23.59 -16.63 9.29
CA SER A 8 -22.61 -17.18 10.24
C SER A 8 -22.77 -18.69 10.51
N THR A 9 -23.97 -19.23 10.26
CA THR A 9 -24.28 -20.66 10.46
C THR A 9 -24.02 -21.53 9.23
N ILE A 10 -23.69 -20.91 8.08
CA ILE A 10 -23.49 -21.64 6.83
C ILE A 10 -22.02 -22.09 6.75
N PRO A 11 -21.74 -23.38 6.52
CA PRO A 11 -20.37 -23.92 6.53
C PRO A 11 -19.37 -23.14 5.66
N ILE A 12 -19.79 -22.72 4.46
CA ILE A 12 -18.97 -21.97 3.50
C ILE A 12 -18.59 -20.54 3.95
N PHE A 13 -19.37 -19.93 4.84
CA PHE A 13 -19.16 -18.55 5.31
C PHE A 13 -18.75 -18.47 6.79
N SER A 14 -18.65 -19.62 7.47
CA SER A 14 -18.29 -19.71 8.88
C SER A 14 -16.87 -19.19 9.19
N GLY A 15 -15.93 -19.29 8.24
CA GLY A 15 -14.56 -18.80 8.35
C GLY A 15 -14.38 -17.28 8.14
N LEU A 16 -15.44 -16.55 7.76
CA LEU A 16 -15.37 -15.11 7.53
C LEU A 16 -15.53 -14.32 8.82
N ASP A 17 -14.79 -13.22 8.96
CA ASP A 17 -15.04 -12.25 10.03
C ASP A 17 -16.36 -11.48 9.79
N ARG A 18 -16.84 -10.80 10.84
CA ARG A 18 -18.13 -10.10 10.81
C ARG A 18 -18.19 -8.99 9.74
N ILE A 19 -17.07 -8.34 9.47
CA ILE A 19 -16.99 -7.23 8.51
C ILE A 19 -17.10 -7.78 7.08
N ASN A 20 -16.42 -8.88 6.77
CA ASN A 20 -16.46 -9.50 5.46
C ASN A 20 -17.83 -10.14 5.20
N ARG A 21 -18.46 -10.81 6.19
CA ARG A 21 -19.84 -11.30 6.04
C ARG A 21 -20.84 -10.17 5.74
N ALA A 22 -20.72 -9.05 6.47
CA ALA A 22 -21.58 -7.89 6.23
C ALA A 22 -21.42 -7.30 4.82
N LYS A 23 -20.22 -7.40 4.23
CA LYS A 23 -19.96 -6.98 2.84
C LYS A 23 -20.53 -7.95 1.80
N LEU A 24 -20.78 -9.21 2.16
CA LEU A 24 -21.34 -10.21 1.24
C LEU A 24 -22.87 -10.11 1.12
N LEU A 25 -23.55 -9.59 2.14
CA LEU A 25 -25.01 -9.47 2.18
C LEU A 25 -25.64 -8.82 0.94
N PRO A 26 -25.10 -7.71 0.37
CA PRO A 26 -25.67 -7.08 -0.81
C PRO A 26 -25.51 -7.89 -2.10
N GLU A 27 -24.61 -8.88 -2.12
CA GLU A 27 -24.29 -9.67 -3.30
C GLU A 27 -25.27 -10.83 -3.51
N PHE A 28 -26.04 -11.19 -2.49
CA PHE A 28 -27.08 -12.21 -2.58
C PHE A 28 -28.41 -11.63 -3.07
N GLU A 29 -29.06 -12.38 -3.96
CA GLU A 29 -30.44 -12.14 -4.36
C GLU A 29 -31.37 -13.09 -3.60
N GLU A 30 -32.39 -12.56 -2.93
CA GLU A 30 -33.40 -13.41 -2.30
C GLU A 30 -34.36 -13.99 -3.34
N VAL A 31 -34.54 -15.31 -3.33
CA VAL A 31 -35.41 -16.05 -4.24
C VAL A 31 -36.41 -16.86 -3.44
N GLN A 32 -37.70 -16.65 -3.69
CA GLN A 32 -38.78 -17.45 -3.09
C GLN A 32 -39.31 -18.45 -4.10
N LEU A 33 -39.35 -19.73 -3.72
CA LEU A 33 -39.82 -20.82 -4.58
C LEU A 33 -40.91 -21.64 -3.86
N PRO A 34 -41.98 -22.03 -4.57
CA PRO A 34 -43.01 -22.91 -4.00
C PRO A 34 -42.46 -24.34 -3.78
N ALA A 35 -43.19 -25.17 -3.04
CA ALA A 35 -42.89 -26.61 -2.95
C ALA A 35 -43.09 -27.31 -4.31
N GLY A 36 -42.29 -28.34 -4.59
CA GLY A 36 -42.28 -29.08 -5.85
C GLY A 36 -41.62 -28.33 -7.02
N TYR A 37 -40.85 -27.29 -6.73
CA TYR A 37 -40.15 -26.50 -7.74
C TYR A 37 -38.76 -27.07 -8.01
N VAL A 38 -38.50 -27.46 -9.26
CA VAL A 38 -37.17 -27.92 -9.70
C VAL A 38 -36.28 -26.70 -9.93
N ILE A 39 -35.26 -26.53 -9.08
CA ILE A 39 -34.36 -25.38 -9.08
C ILE A 39 -33.39 -25.46 -10.27
N PHE A 40 -32.82 -26.64 -10.49
CA PHE A 40 -32.05 -27.00 -11.67
C PHE A 40 -32.00 -28.52 -11.82
N ARG A 41 -31.73 -28.99 -13.03
CA ARG A 41 -31.61 -30.40 -13.38
C ARG A 41 -30.14 -30.82 -13.50
N GLU A 42 -29.91 -32.11 -13.31
CA GLU A 42 -28.65 -32.74 -13.69
C GLU A 42 -28.32 -32.45 -15.16
N GLY A 43 -27.07 -32.09 -15.45
CA GLY A 43 -26.61 -31.70 -16.78
C GLY A 43 -26.79 -30.22 -17.12
N ASP A 44 -27.54 -29.43 -16.34
CA ASP A 44 -27.65 -27.99 -16.55
C ASP A 44 -26.31 -27.28 -16.35
N ARG A 45 -26.15 -26.09 -16.93
CA ARG A 45 -24.96 -25.26 -16.67
C ARG A 45 -24.97 -24.73 -15.24
N GLY A 46 -23.81 -24.76 -14.58
CA GLY A 46 -23.60 -24.14 -13.27
C GLY A 46 -23.43 -22.63 -13.38
N ASP A 47 -24.47 -21.87 -13.04
CA ASP A 47 -24.53 -20.41 -13.15
C ASP A 47 -24.76 -19.69 -11.82
N SER A 48 -25.10 -20.43 -10.75
CA SER A 48 -25.41 -19.88 -9.42
C SER A 48 -25.20 -20.87 -8.28
N LEU A 49 -24.90 -20.34 -7.10
CA LEU A 49 -24.91 -21.00 -5.79
C LEU A 49 -26.20 -20.62 -5.06
N TYR A 50 -26.74 -21.53 -4.25
CA TYR A 50 -27.90 -21.27 -3.41
C TYR A 50 -27.62 -21.60 -1.95
N VAL A 51 -28.15 -20.76 -1.07
CA VAL A 51 -28.19 -20.94 0.39
C VAL A 51 -29.64 -21.05 0.80
N ILE A 52 -29.97 -22.03 1.64
CA ILE A 52 -31.32 -22.21 2.15
C ILE A 52 -31.52 -21.34 3.38
N LEU A 53 -32.29 -20.27 3.23
CA LEU A 53 -32.68 -19.41 4.34
C LEU A 53 -33.83 -20.09 5.12
N SER A 54 -34.85 -20.61 4.44
CA SER A 54 -35.90 -21.43 5.08
C SER A 54 -36.49 -22.44 4.10
N GLY A 55 -37.05 -23.52 4.62
CA GLY A 55 -37.57 -24.64 3.83
C GLY A 55 -36.53 -25.78 3.72
N SER A 56 -36.81 -26.71 2.81
CA SER A 56 -35.96 -27.88 2.55
C SER A 56 -36.01 -28.28 1.08
N VAL A 57 -34.90 -28.83 0.60
CA VAL A 57 -34.76 -29.32 -0.76
C VAL A 57 -34.22 -30.74 -0.75
N SER A 58 -34.63 -31.53 -1.73
CA SER A 58 -34.08 -32.85 -2.00
C SER A 58 -33.21 -32.82 -3.25
N VAL A 59 -32.11 -33.57 -3.19
CA VAL A 59 -31.15 -33.72 -4.28
C VAL A 59 -31.22 -35.14 -4.80
N TYR A 60 -31.54 -35.31 -6.07
CA TYR A 60 -31.67 -36.61 -6.70
C TYR A 60 -30.84 -36.71 -7.97
N ARG A 61 -30.36 -37.92 -8.25
CA ARG A 61 -29.79 -38.26 -9.56
C ARG A 61 -30.91 -38.68 -10.49
N GLU A 62 -30.91 -38.18 -11.73
CA GLU A 62 -31.87 -38.63 -12.73
C GLU A 62 -31.64 -40.11 -13.06
N PRO A 63 -32.70 -40.91 -13.17
CA PRO A 63 -32.55 -42.34 -13.40
C PRO A 63 -32.08 -42.65 -14.82
N LEU A 64 -31.29 -43.71 -14.97
CA LEU A 64 -31.11 -44.38 -16.25
C LEU A 64 -32.47 -44.96 -16.72
N PRO A 65 -32.70 -45.14 -18.04
CA PRO A 65 -33.95 -45.69 -18.55
C PRO A 65 -34.33 -47.00 -17.84
N GLY A 66 -35.47 -47.02 -17.15
CA GLY A 66 -35.98 -48.18 -16.39
C GLY A 66 -35.65 -48.20 -14.89
N GLN A 67 -34.98 -47.19 -14.33
CA GLN A 67 -34.71 -47.07 -12.88
C GLN A 67 -35.53 -45.95 -12.21
N LYS A 68 -35.66 -46.01 -10.88
CA LYS A 68 -36.26 -44.93 -10.08
C LYS A 68 -35.19 -43.87 -9.74
N PRO A 69 -35.56 -42.58 -9.60
CA PRO A 69 -34.65 -41.54 -9.15
C PRO A 69 -34.02 -41.91 -7.82
N ARG A 70 -32.70 -41.71 -7.68
CA ARG A 70 -31.98 -42.00 -6.44
C ARG A 70 -31.80 -40.72 -5.65
N LEU A 71 -32.42 -40.64 -4.47
CA LEU A 71 -32.17 -39.57 -3.50
C LEU A 71 -30.70 -39.65 -3.02
N LEU A 72 -29.97 -38.55 -3.17
CA LEU A 72 -28.57 -38.43 -2.79
C LEU A 72 -28.41 -37.74 -1.43
N ALA A 73 -29.18 -36.67 -1.21
CA ALA A 73 -29.15 -35.89 0.03
C ALA A 73 -30.45 -35.08 0.18
N GLN A 74 -30.73 -34.67 1.40
CA GLN A 74 -31.76 -33.69 1.72
C GLN A 74 -31.09 -32.55 2.51
N PHE A 75 -31.40 -31.31 2.13
CA PHE A 75 -30.80 -30.12 2.70
C PHE A 75 -31.87 -29.22 3.32
N GLY A 76 -31.57 -28.65 4.48
CA GLY A 76 -32.47 -27.78 5.24
C GLY A 76 -31.92 -26.37 5.40
N ALA A 77 -32.56 -25.58 6.27
CA ALA A 77 -32.08 -24.24 6.59
C ALA A 77 -30.60 -24.25 7.03
N SER A 78 -29.84 -23.26 6.56
CA SER A 78 -28.38 -23.11 6.75
C SER A 78 -27.49 -24.03 5.91
N ASP A 79 -28.05 -24.92 5.10
CA ASP A 79 -27.30 -25.65 4.08
C ASP A 79 -27.12 -24.83 2.79
N CYS A 80 -26.11 -25.18 2.00
CA CYS A 80 -25.86 -24.63 0.67
C CYS A 80 -25.64 -25.72 -0.39
N PHE A 81 -26.04 -25.40 -1.63
CA PHE A 81 -25.96 -26.30 -2.78
C PHE A 81 -25.67 -25.54 -4.09
N GLY A 82 -25.13 -26.26 -5.07
CA GLY A 82 -24.82 -25.75 -6.40
C GLY A 82 -23.39 -25.21 -6.56
N GLU A 83 -22.58 -25.25 -5.50
CA GLU A 83 -21.18 -24.83 -5.46
C GLU A 83 -20.27 -25.66 -6.38
N MET A 84 -20.55 -26.96 -6.52
CA MET A 84 -19.70 -27.89 -7.26
C MET A 84 -19.52 -27.46 -8.72
N ALA A 85 -20.61 -27.08 -9.39
CA ALA A 85 -20.57 -26.70 -10.80
C ALA A 85 -19.85 -25.37 -11.03
N LEU A 86 -19.89 -24.46 -10.05
CA LEU A 86 -19.15 -23.19 -10.10
C LEU A 86 -17.64 -23.41 -9.97
N LEU A 87 -17.23 -24.26 -9.03
CA LEU A 87 -15.83 -24.46 -8.67
C LEU A 87 -15.08 -25.42 -9.60
N THR A 88 -15.76 -26.45 -10.12
CA THR A 88 -15.12 -27.46 -10.98
C THR A 88 -15.28 -27.17 -12.47
N GLY A 89 -16.21 -26.28 -12.83
CA GLY A 89 -16.55 -25.98 -14.22
C GLY A 89 -17.32 -27.09 -14.95
N VAL A 90 -17.68 -28.19 -14.28
CA VAL A 90 -18.55 -29.22 -14.87
C VAL A 90 -20.04 -28.85 -14.74
N PRO A 91 -20.94 -29.39 -15.58
CA PRO A 91 -22.39 -29.21 -15.42
C PRO A 91 -22.92 -29.69 -14.06
N ARG A 92 -24.15 -29.31 -13.70
CA ARG A 92 -24.84 -29.73 -12.48
C ARG A 92 -24.83 -31.26 -12.40
N THR A 93 -24.37 -31.80 -11.27
CA THR A 93 -24.16 -33.25 -11.09
C THR A 93 -25.37 -33.99 -10.52
N ALA A 94 -26.45 -33.27 -10.22
CA ALA A 94 -27.71 -33.78 -9.70
C ALA A 94 -28.84 -32.76 -9.92
N THR A 95 -30.08 -33.23 -9.88
CA THR A 95 -31.29 -32.41 -9.89
C THR A 95 -31.64 -32.01 -8.45
N VAL A 96 -32.07 -30.76 -8.26
CA VAL A 96 -32.51 -30.24 -6.95
C VAL A 96 -33.93 -29.72 -7.04
N GLU A 97 -34.78 -30.14 -6.11
CA GLU A 97 -36.18 -29.74 -6.04
C GLU A 97 -36.56 -29.38 -4.60
N THR A 98 -37.46 -28.40 -4.46
CA THR A 98 -37.96 -27.96 -3.16
C THR A 98 -38.99 -28.95 -2.60
N ASP A 99 -38.79 -29.44 -1.37
CA ASP A 99 -39.79 -30.29 -0.69
C ASP A 99 -40.90 -29.44 -0.05
N THR A 100 -40.52 -28.23 0.40
CA THR A 100 -41.38 -27.24 1.07
C THR A 100 -41.20 -25.88 0.41
N PRO A 101 -42.09 -24.88 0.65
CA PRO A 101 -41.84 -23.52 0.19
C PRO A 101 -40.49 -23.01 0.73
N CYS A 102 -39.61 -22.60 -0.17
CA CYS A 102 -38.24 -22.23 0.15
C CYS A 102 -38.01 -20.73 -0.02
N LEU A 103 -37.30 -20.15 0.95
CA LEU A 103 -36.62 -18.87 0.80
C LEU A 103 -35.13 -19.16 0.64
N LEU A 104 -34.55 -18.73 -0.47
CA LEU A 104 -33.16 -18.98 -0.83
C LEU A 104 -32.40 -17.67 -0.99
N ALA A 105 -31.11 -17.67 -0.65
CA ALA A 105 -30.19 -16.62 -1.07
C ALA A 105 -29.37 -17.15 -2.25
N ARG A 106 -29.52 -16.52 -3.41
CA ARG A 106 -28.84 -16.88 -4.67
C ARG A 106 -27.62 -15.99 -4.87
N LEU A 107 -26.51 -16.60 -5.25
CA LEU A 107 -25.29 -15.91 -5.65
C LEU A 107 -24.91 -16.33 -7.07
N SER A 108 -24.81 -15.37 -8.00
CA SER A 108 -24.46 -15.66 -9.39
C SER A 108 -22.99 -16.06 -9.53
N LYS A 109 -22.66 -16.78 -10.61
CA LYS A 109 -21.27 -17.18 -10.92
C LYS A 109 -20.32 -15.98 -11.01
N GLU A 110 -20.73 -14.90 -11.68
CA GLU A 110 -19.91 -13.69 -11.82
C GLU A 110 -19.57 -13.08 -10.46
N ARG A 111 -20.55 -12.99 -9.56
CA ARG A 111 -20.36 -12.48 -8.19
C ARG A 111 -19.55 -13.45 -7.32
N PHE A 112 -19.75 -14.75 -7.51
CA PHE A 112 -18.98 -15.79 -6.85
C PHE A 112 -17.49 -15.73 -7.24
N ASP A 113 -17.19 -15.58 -8.53
CA ASP A 113 -15.82 -15.46 -9.04
C ASP A 113 -15.15 -14.16 -8.54
N ASP A 114 -15.87 -13.04 -8.54
CA ASP A 114 -15.41 -11.75 -7.98
C ASP A 114 -15.10 -11.88 -6.47
N LEU A 115 -15.98 -12.55 -5.72
CA LEU A 115 -15.84 -12.81 -4.29
C LEU A 115 -14.61 -13.69 -3.98
N LEU A 116 -14.36 -14.75 -4.77
CA LEU A 116 -13.17 -15.59 -4.62
C LEU A 116 -11.87 -14.82 -4.91
N SER A 117 -11.89 -13.91 -5.89
CA SER A 117 -10.71 -13.10 -6.23
C SER A 117 -10.33 -12.14 -5.10
N LYS A 118 -11.32 -11.58 -4.40
CA LYS A 118 -11.16 -10.62 -3.30
C LYS A 118 -10.82 -11.27 -1.96
N HIS A 119 -11.16 -12.54 -1.77
CA HIS A 119 -11.02 -13.24 -0.49
C HIS A 119 -10.38 -14.62 -0.66
N HIS A 120 -9.04 -14.65 -0.78
CA HIS A 120 -8.27 -15.89 -1.00
C HIS A 120 -8.47 -16.97 0.10
N SER A 121 -8.80 -16.58 1.34
CA SER A 121 -9.10 -17.54 2.41
C SER A 121 -10.39 -18.33 2.16
N LEU A 122 -11.41 -17.71 1.54
CA LEU A 122 -12.65 -18.40 1.17
C LEU A 122 -12.42 -19.50 0.15
N ALA A 123 -11.52 -19.29 -0.82
CA ALA A 123 -11.18 -20.30 -1.81
C ALA A 123 -10.59 -21.56 -1.16
N ILE A 124 -9.79 -21.40 -0.11
CA ILE A 124 -9.17 -22.51 0.63
C ILE A 124 -10.21 -23.28 1.44
N ASP A 125 -11.12 -22.59 2.13
CA ASP A 125 -12.17 -23.24 2.92
C ASP A 125 -13.21 -23.95 2.03
N LEU A 126 -13.53 -23.36 0.88
CA LEU A 126 -14.32 -24.00 -0.18
C LEU A 126 -13.65 -25.25 -0.73
N ALA A 127 -12.34 -25.21 -0.97
CA ALA A 127 -11.60 -26.37 -1.44
C ALA A 127 -11.61 -27.53 -0.42
N LYS A 128 -11.56 -27.22 0.88
CA LYS A 128 -11.69 -28.22 1.96
C LYS A 128 -13.10 -28.82 2.01
N LEU A 129 -14.15 -27.99 2.00
CA LEU A 129 -15.54 -28.45 1.96
C LEU A 129 -15.81 -29.34 0.74
N LEU A 130 -15.28 -28.98 -0.43
CA LEU A 130 -15.35 -29.82 -1.62
C LEU A 130 -14.59 -31.14 -1.44
N SER A 131 -13.40 -31.11 -0.85
CA SER A 131 -12.63 -32.33 -0.58
C SER A 131 -13.38 -33.29 0.34
N GLU A 132 -14.08 -32.77 1.35
CA GLU A 132 -14.91 -33.56 2.27
C GLU A 132 -16.16 -34.13 1.56
N ARG A 133 -16.87 -33.31 0.77
CA ARG A 133 -18.03 -33.75 -0.02
C ARG A 133 -17.65 -34.76 -1.10
N LEU A 134 -16.49 -34.58 -1.73
CA LEU A 134 -15.93 -35.51 -2.70
C LEU A 134 -15.50 -36.82 -2.03
N ALA A 135 -14.96 -36.78 -0.81
CA ALA A 135 -14.59 -37.97 -0.04
C ALA A 135 -15.83 -38.81 0.38
N ILE A 136 -16.96 -38.16 0.67
CA ILE A 136 -18.23 -38.82 1.01
C ILE A 136 -18.91 -39.43 -0.23
N HIS A 137 -18.58 -38.95 -1.44
CA HIS A 137 -19.20 -39.37 -2.70
C HIS A 137 -18.26 -40.07 -3.71
N SER A 138 -17.02 -40.42 -3.34
CA SER A 138 -16.02 -40.96 -4.30
C SER A 138 -16.18 -42.47 -4.56
N GLY A 139 -15.91 -43.00 -5.76
CA GLY A 139 -15.01 -42.46 -6.77
C GLY A 139 -15.13 -43.04 -8.18
N HIS A 140 -16.32 -43.09 -8.79
CA HIS A 140 -16.49 -43.46 -10.21
C HIS A 140 -16.91 -42.31 -11.14
N ASP A 141 -17.42 -41.19 -10.63
CA ASP A 141 -18.21 -40.25 -11.45
C ASP A 141 -17.41 -39.08 -12.07
N VAL A 142 -16.35 -38.59 -11.40
CA VAL A 142 -15.56 -37.45 -11.91
C VAL A 142 -14.67 -37.84 -13.10
N ALA A 143 -14.19 -39.09 -13.13
CA ALA A 143 -13.40 -39.61 -14.26
C ALA A 143 -14.22 -39.65 -15.56
N ARG A 144 -15.50 -40.08 -15.47
CA ARG A 144 -16.42 -40.11 -16.62
C ARG A 144 -16.87 -38.72 -17.09
N ALA A 145 -17.09 -37.78 -16.15
CA ALA A 145 -17.46 -36.40 -16.50
C ALA A 145 -16.31 -35.68 -17.24
N LYS A 146 -15.06 -35.97 -16.88
CA LYS A 146 -13.88 -35.46 -17.59
C LYS A 146 -13.74 -36.06 -19.00
N GLU A 147 -14.06 -37.34 -19.16
CA GLU A 147 -14.06 -38.02 -20.47
C GLU A 147 -15.16 -37.50 -21.42
N GLN A 148 -16.35 -37.17 -20.91
CA GLN A 148 -17.44 -36.64 -21.74
C GLN A 148 -17.22 -35.18 -22.19
N ALA A 149 -16.59 -34.36 -21.35
CA ALA A 149 -16.28 -32.96 -21.67
C ALA A 149 -15.17 -32.81 -22.74
N LEU A 150 -14.41 -33.87 -23.05
CA LEU A 150 -13.30 -33.87 -24.01
C LEU A 150 -13.67 -34.38 -25.41
N SER A 151 -14.96 -34.63 -25.71
CA SER A 151 -15.38 -35.06 -27.05
C SER A 151 -15.77 -33.87 -27.96
N PRO A 152 -15.26 -33.76 -29.20
CA PRO A 152 -15.52 -32.61 -30.06
C PRO A 152 -16.79 -32.82 -30.89
N ARG A 153 -17.90 -32.15 -30.54
CA ARG A 153 -19.01 -31.93 -31.47
C ARG A 153 -19.56 -30.50 -31.40
N SER A 154 -19.26 -29.79 -32.47
CA SER A 154 -19.85 -28.59 -33.06
C SER A 154 -21.23 -28.13 -32.55
N ALA A 155 -21.30 -26.86 -32.14
CA ALA A 155 -22.38 -25.95 -32.48
C ALA A 155 -21.83 -24.52 -32.50
N GLY A 156 -21.85 -23.90 -33.69
CA GLY A 156 -21.32 -22.56 -33.91
C GLY A 156 -22.12 -21.50 -33.18
N VAL A 157 -21.43 -20.65 -32.43
CA VAL A 157 -21.88 -19.32 -32.06
C VAL A 157 -20.90 -18.37 -32.73
N SER A 158 -21.37 -17.69 -33.77
CA SER A 158 -20.67 -16.58 -34.40
C SER A 158 -20.52 -15.47 -33.35
N VAL A 159 -19.28 -15.29 -32.88
CA VAL A 159 -18.90 -14.10 -32.12
C VAL A 159 -18.94 -12.94 -33.09
N GLU A 160 -19.92 -12.07 -32.91
CA GLU A 160 -20.03 -10.79 -33.60
C GLU A 160 -18.78 -9.97 -33.25
N GLU A 161 -17.95 -9.69 -34.26
CA GLU A 161 -16.70 -8.95 -34.12
C GLU A 161 -16.98 -7.56 -33.55
N ALA A 162 -16.58 -7.36 -32.30
CA ALA A 162 -16.50 -6.05 -31.69
C ALA A 162 -15.61 -5.15 -32.56
N HIS A 163 -16.20 -4.10 -33.12
CA HIS A 163 -15.51 -3.07 -33.88
C HIS A 163 -14.21 -2.62 -33.17
N PRO A 164 -13.09 -2.50 -33.90
CA PRO A 164 -11.85 -2.03 -33.31
C PRO A 164 -12.04 -0.59 -32.85
N ARG A 165 -12.12 -0.38 -31.53
CA ARG A 165 -11.99 0.94 -30.93
C ARG A 165 -10.69 1.54 -31.43
N ARG A 166 -10.77 2.70 -32.09
CA ARG A 166 -9.62 3.47 -32.57
C ARG A 166 -8.58 3.54 -31.45
N GLN A 167 -7.44 2.90 -31.69
CA GLN A 167 -6.29 2.99 -30.81
C GLN A 167 -5.89 4.46 -30.73
N PRO A 168 -5.72 5.03 -29.54
CA PRO A 168 -5.30 6.41 -29.44
C PRO A 168 -3.84 6.54 -29.89
N LEU A 169 -3.54 7.64 -30.57
CA LEU A 169 -2.26 7.96 -31.26
C LEU A 169 -1.01 7.77 -30.38
N TRP A 170 -1.15 7.82 -29.05
CA TRP A 170 -0.06 7.65 -28.09
C TRP A 170 0.42 6.20 -27.90
N SER A 171 -0.36 5.19 -28.30
CA SER A 171 0.10 3.79 -28.30
C SER A 171 1.27 3.60 -29.29
N THR A 172 1.21 4.29 -30.43
CA THR A 172 2.29 4.38 -31.42
C THR A 172 3.52 5.11 -30.88
N ILE A 173 3.34 6.17 -30.07
CA ILE A 173 4.46 6.98 -29.55
C ILE A 173 5.17 6.25 -28.39
N ALA A 174 4.43 5.58 -27.50
CA ALA A 174 5.02 4.77 -26.43
C ALA A 174 5.79 3.55 -26.97
N LEU A 175 5.31 2.94 -28.06
CA LEU A 175 5.99 1.83 -28.73
C LEU A 175 7.27 2.27 -29.46
N THR A 176 7.35 3.48 -30.00
CA THR A 176 8.57 3.96 -30.68
C THR A 176 9.72 4.27 -29.72
N TRP A 177 9.45 4.88 -28.56
CA TRP A 177 10.49 5.22 -27.56
C TRP A 177 10.97 4.01 -26.73
N LEU A 178 10.13 2.99 -26.53
CA LEU A 178 10.48 1.75 -25.81
C LEU A 178 10.87 0.59 -26.74
N SER A 179 10.81 0.77 -28.06
CA SER A 179 11.21 -0.25 -29.05
C SER A 179 12.62 -0.84 -28.83
N PRO A 180 13.64 -0.10 -28.34
CA PRO A 180 14.96 -0.68 -28.07
C PRO A 180 14.95 -1.63 -26.86
N LEU A 181 13.99 -1.49 -25.94
CA LEU A 181 13.85 -2.28 -24.72
C LEU A 181 12.82 -3.41 -24.85
N ALA A 182 12.11 -3.51 -25.98
CA ALA A 182 11.17 -4.60 -26.26
C ALA A 182 11.78 -6.01 -26.16
N PRO A 183 13.04 -6.26 -26.56
CA PRO A 183 13.70 -7.56 -26.32
C PRO A 183 13.88 -7.85 -24.82
N TRP A 184 14.17 -6.82 -24.02
CA TRP A 184 14.45 -6.92 -22.59
C TRP A 184 13.21 -7.33 -21.78
N LEU A 185 12.02 -6.82 -22.15
CA LEU A 185 10.75 -7.20 -21.53
C LEU A 185 10.41 -8.69 -21.71
N ARG A 186 10.90 -9.33 -22.78
CA ARG A 186 10.66 -10.75 -23.11
C ARG A 186 11.62 -11.73 -22.42
N LEU A 187 12.66 -11.23 -21.76
CA LEU A 187 13.67 -12.08 -21.10
C LEU A 187 13.10 -12.74 -19.84
N ARG A 188 13.48 -14.01 -19.61
CA ARG A 188 13.20 -14.70 -18.34
C ARG A 188 14.00 -14.03 -17.21
N LYS A 189 13.53 -14.14 -15.96
CA LYS A 189 14.17 -13.53 -14.78
C LYS A 189 15.68 -13.80 -14.70
N LYS A 190 16.12 -15.03 -14.99
CA LYS A 190 17.55 -15.41 -15.02
C LYS A 190 18.36 -14.67 -16.11
N GLN A 191 17.77 -14.44 -17.28
CA GLN A 191 18.43 -13.72 -18.38
C GLN A 191 18.50 -12.21 -18.09
N LYS A 192 17.46 -11.64 -17.47
CA LYS A 192 17.49 -10.24 -16.98
C LYS A 192 18.60 -10.04 -15.94
N LEU A 193 18.75 -11.00 -15.02
CA LEU A 193 19.81 -10.97 -14.01
C LEU A 193 21.20 -11.04 -14.64
N LEU A 194 21.42 -11.95 -15.60
CA LEU A 194 22.72 -12.07 -16.28
C LEU A 194 23.08 -10.80 -17.08
N ALA A 195 22.13 -10.26 -17.84
CA ALA A 195 22.33 -9.02 -18.59
C ALA A 195 22.64 -7.84 -17.65
N LEU A 196 21.93 -7.76 -16.52
CA LEU A 196 22.18 -6.74 -15.50
C LEU A 196 23.58 -6.88 -14.89
N LEU A 197 24.02 -8.10 -14.56
CA LEU A 197 25.36 -8.33 -14.02
C LEU A 197 26.45 -7.87 -14.99
N ILE A 198 26.32 -8.18 -16.29
CA ILE A 198 27.27 -7.73 -17.32
C ILE A 198 27.28 -6.20 -17.41
N PHE A 199 26.09 -5.59 -17.39
CA PHE A 199 25.97 -4.13 -17.44
C PHE A 199 26.60 -3.46 -16.21
N VAL A 200 26.35 -3.99 -15.01
CA VAL A 200 26.98 -3.52 -13.77
C VAL A 200 28.50 -3.61 -13.91
N VAL A 201 29.07 -4.75 -14.29
CA VAL A 201 30.53 -4.90 -14.44
C VAL A 201 31.12 -3.85 -15.41
N LEU A 202 30.44 -3.58 -16.53
CA LEU A 202 30.87 -2.57 -17.49
C LEU A 202 30.84 -1.15 -16.89
N VAL A 203 29.72 -0.77 -16.27
CA VAL A 203 29.55 0.55 -15.64
C VAL A 203 30.55 0.73 -14.50
N GLU A 204 30.73 -0.28 -13.64
CA GLU A 204 31.65 -0.24 -12.52
C GLU A 204 33.11 -0.13 -12.97
N SER A 205 33.47 -0.77 -14.09
CA SER A 205 34.83 -0.67 -14.66
C SER A 205 35.11 0.74 -15.15
N LEU A 206 34.16 1.35 -15.87
CA LEU A 206 34.27 2.74 -16.34
C LEU A 206 34.29 3.73 -15.17
N LEU A 207 33.43 3.51 -14.17
CA LEU A 207 33.38 4.31 -12.96
C LEU A 207 34.71 4.22 -12.19
N SER A 208 35.32 3.03 -12.10
CA SER A 208 36.62 2.85 -11.46
C SER A 208 37.70 3.72 -12.10
N ILE A 209 37.79 3.71 -13.44
CA ILE A 209 38.77 4.51 -14.19
C ILE A 209 38.56 6.00 -13.93
N PHE A 210 37.30 6.46 -13.98
CA PHE A 210 36.95 7.85 -13.72
C PHE A 210 37.30 8.27 -12.28
N LEU A 211 36.95 7.48 -11.27
CA LEU A 211 37.20 7.82 -9.87
C LEU A 211 38.69 7.77 -9.51
N HIS A 212 39.47 6.89 -10.13
CA HIS A 212 40.94 6.94 -10.01
C HIS A 212 41.52 8.22 -10.61
N SER A 213 40.97 8.70 -11.74
CA SER A 213 41.42 9.96 -12.35
C SER A 213 41.17 11.19 -11.47
N LEU A 214 40.20 11.11 -10.55
CA LEU A 214 39.90 12.12 -9.55
C LEU A 214 40.77 12.03 -8.28
N GLY A 215 41.73 11.08 -8.23
CA GLY A 215 42.65 10.92 -7.10
C GLY A 215 42.03 10.32 -5.84
N MET A 216 40.92 9.61 -5.95
CA MET A 216 40.25 9.00 -4.79
C MET A 216 40.94 7.73 -4.30
N LYS A 217 40.86 7.48 -2.98
CA LYS A 217 41.43 6.28 -2.36
C LYS A 217 40.67 5.02 -2.78
N GLY A 218 41.32 3.86 -2.79
CA GLY A 218 40.68 2.58 -3.14
C GLY A 218 39.42 2.26 -2.31
N SER A 219 39.40 2.57 -1.01
CA SER A 219 38.22 2.41 -0.16
C SER A 219 37.06 3.33 -0.55
N HIS A 220 37.35 4.58 -0.95
CA HIS A 220 36.36 5.55 -1.45
C HIS A 220 35.73 5.07 -2.76
N ILE A 221 36.57 4.55 -3.66
CA ILE A 221 36.13 4.00 -4.94
C ILE A 221 35.21 2.80 -4.70
N ALA A 222 35.63 1.83 -3.87
CA ALA A 222 34.83 0.65 -3.58
C ALA A 222 33.44 0.99 -3.02
N LEU A 223 33.35 1.96 -2.09
CA LEU A 223 32.07 2.38 -1.50
C LEU A 223 31.14 3.06 -2.52
N LEU A 224 31.69 3.90 -3.41
CA LEU A 224 30.89 4.53 -4.48
C LEU A 224 30.42 3.52 -5.52
N GLN A 225 31.26 2.54 -5.84
CA GLN A 225 30.90 1.42 -6.71
C GLN A 225 29.79 0.56 -6.10
N ILE A 226 29.83 0.31 -4.79
CA ILE A 226 28.73 -0.39 -4.09
C ILE A 226 27.41 0.36 -4.23
N ILE A 227 27.40 1.69 -4.05
CA ILE A 227 26.19 2.51 -4.22
C ILE A 227 25.71 2.47 -5.67
N ALA A 228 26.61 2.64 -6.64
CA ALA A 228 26.28 2.64 -8.06
C ALA A 228 25.69 1.30 -8.50
N ALA A 229 26.29 0.18 -8.09
CA ALA A 229 25.77 -1.15 -8.34
C ALA A 229 24.38 -1.33 -7.70
N ALA A 230 24.20 -0.91 -6.44
CA ALA A 230 22.90 -0.99 -5.77
C ALA A 230 21.82 -0.18 -6.47
N ALA A 231 22.15 1.03 -6.94
CA ALA A 231 21.27 1.88 -7.73
C ALA A 231 20.80 1.18 -9.01
N LEU A 232 21.72 0.51 -9.72
CA LEU A 232 21.39 -0.29 -10.90
C LEU A 232 20.47 -1.46 -10.54
N PHE A 233 20.76 -2.22 -9.50
CA PHE A 233 19.89 -3.32 -9.07
C PHE A 233 18.48 -2.87 -8.70
N TRP A 234 18.35 -1.75 -7.98
CA TRP A 234 17.05 -1.20 -7.60
C TRP A 234 16.25 -0.68 -8.80
N SER A 235 16.90 -0.23 -9.88
CA SER A 235 16.19 0.27 -11.07
C SER A 235 15.54 -0.83 -11.92
N VAL A 236 15.96 -2.08 -11.77
CA VAL A 236 15.58 -3.20 -12.66
C VAL A 236 14.64 -4.21 -11.99
N ASP A 237 14.34 -4.04 -10.70
CA ASP A 237 13.40 -4.84 -9.89
C ASP A 237 13.55 -6.38 -10.08
N VAL A 238 14.79 -6.85 -10.24
CA VAL A 238 15.11 -8.28 -10.43
C VAL A 238 15.31 -8.99 -9.09
N VAL A 239 15.96 -8.29 -8.16
CA VAL A 239 16.30 -8.74 -6.81
C VAL A 239 15.49 -7.90 -5.83
N SER A 240 15.03 -8.50 -4.73
CA SER A 240 14.24 -7.75 -3.76
C SER A 240 15.05 -6.58 -3.18
N PRO A 241 14.43 -5.39 -2.98
CA PRO A 241 15.16 -4.20 -2.55
C PRO A 241 15.95 -4.38 -1.25
N HIS A 242 15.42 -5.16 -0.30
CA HIS A 242 16.05 -5.46 0.98
C HIS A 242 17.24 -6.41 0.87
N ALA A 243 17.24 -7.33 -0.10
CA ALA A 243 18.40 -8.18 -0.36
C ALA A 243 19.56 -7.38 -0.95
N VAL A 244 19.25 -6.47 -1.88
CA VAL A 244 20.24 -5.51 -2.41
C VAL A 244 20.79 -4.65 -1.27
N ALA A 245 19.91 -4.10 -0.42
CA ALA A 245 20.30 -3.29 0.73
C ALA A 245 21.27 -4.02 1.66
N LEU A 246 21.01 -5.30 1.99
CA LEU A 246 21.90 -6.11 2.84
C LEU A 246 23.27 -6.37 2.20
N CYS A 247 23.35 -6.35 0.87
CA CYS A 247 24.63 -6.49 0.17
C CYS A 247 25.53 -5.26 0.34
N LEU A 248 24.99 -4.06 0.62
CA LEU A 248 25.79 -2.84 0.79
C LEU A 248 26.82 -2.98 1.94
N PRO A 249 26.41 -3.19 3.20
CA PRO A 249 27.36 -3.33 4.30
C PRO A 249 28.20 -4.60 4.18
N LEU A 250 27.64 -5.69 3.63
CA LEU A 250 28.39 -6.91 3.38
C LEU A 250 29.55 -6.68 2.39
N ALA A 251 29.26 -6.05 1.24
CA ALA A 251 30.28 -5.74 0.24
C ALA A 251 31.33 -4.76 0.77
N ALA A 252 30.92 -3.76 1.57
CA ALA A 252 31.85 -2.81 2.19
C ALA A 252 32.89 -3.53 3.08
N VAL A 253 32.46 -4.54 3.83
CA VAL A 253 33.34 -5.37 4.67
C VAL A 253 34.21 -6.29 3.82
N LEU A 254 33.62 -7.00 2.86
CA LEU A 254 34.34 -7.96 2.01
C LEU A 254 35.40 -7.29 1.14
N LEU A 255 35.18 -6.04 0.71
CA LEU A 255 36.14 -5.25 -0.04
C LEU A 255 37.15 -4.51 0.86
N HIS A 256 37.15 -4.78 2.17
CA HIS A 256 37.99 -4.10 3.17
C HIS A 256 37.87 -2.57 3.14
N ALA A 257 36.71 -2.05 2.72
CA ALA A 257 36.46 -0.61 2.63
C ALA A 257 35.99 -0.01 3.97
N ALA A 258 35.40 -0.83 4.85
CA ALA A 258 34.97 -0.44 6.19
C ALA A 258 34.99 -1.62 7.18
N THR A 259 34.93 -1.33 8.48
CA THR A 259 34.88 -2.38 9.51
C THR A 259 33.50 -3.02 9.62
N PRO A 260 33.39 -4.30 10.04
CA PRO A 260 32.09 -4.94 10.29
C PRO A 260 31.25 -4.18 11.31
N THR A 261 31.91 -3.61 12.33
CA THR A 261 31.28 -2.80 13.37
C THR A 261 30.63 -1.55 12.80
N ALA A 262 31.28 -0.83 11.91
CA ALA A 262 30.67 0.33 11.27
C ALA A 262 29.60 -0.09 10.26
N ALA A 263 29.90 -1.06 9.39
CA ALA A 263 29.02 -1.49 8.32
C ALA A 263 27.68 -2.07 8.81
N PHE A 264 27.66 -2.79 9.93
CA PHE A 264 26.42 -3.35 10.50
C PHE A 264 25.87 -2.56 11.69
N SER A 265 26.47 -1.42 12.05
CA SER A 265 26.03 -0.58 13.18
C SER A 265 24.58 -0.13 13.12
N GLY A 266 23.98 -0.06 11.93
CA GLY A 266 22.59 0.34 11.75
C GLY A 266 21.58 -0.62 12.38
N PHE A 267 21.91 -1.90 12.54
CA PHE A 267 21.04 -2.90 13.18
C PHE A 267 21.03 -2.81 14.72
N SER A 268 22.01 -2.12 15.31
CA SER A 268 22.06 -1.84 16.74
C SER A 268 21.65 -0.41 17.09
N ASN A 269 21.18 0.37 16.12
CA ASN A 269 20.81 1.77 16.31
C ASN A 269 19.43 1.91 16.99
N SER A 270 19.26 2.89 17.89
CA SER A 270 17.96 3.14 18.55
C SER A 270 16.84 3.41 17.55
N SER A 271 17.13 4.10 16.44
CA SER A 271 16.16 4.36 15.37
C SER A 271 15.62 3.07 14.74
N TRP A 272 16.40 1.98 14.72
CA TRP A 272 15.95 0.69 14.18
C TRP A 272 14.87 0.09 15.08
N PHE A 273 15.09 0.11 16.40
CA PHE A 273 14.12 -0.35 17.40
C PHE A 273 12.88 0.54 17.47
N LEU A 274 13.06 1.85 17.28
CA LEU A 274 11.96 2.80 17.15
C LEU A 274 11.02 2.40 16.00
N ILE A 275 11.56 2.17 14.80
CA ILE A 275 10.78 1.75 13.63
C ILE A 275 10.09 0.41 13.87
N LEU A 276 10.73 -0.54 14.56
CA LEU A 276 10.12 -1.82 14.92
C LEU A 276 8.86 -1.63 15.79
N GLY A 277 8.97 -0.87 16.89
CA GLY A 277 7.84 -0.62 17.79
C GLY A 277 6.70 0.18 17.13
N VAL A 278 7.07 1.17 16.32
CA VAL A 278 6.18 2.01 15.50
C VAL A 278 5.45 1.19 14.41
N SER A 279 6.14 0.24 13.77
CA SER A 279 5.54 -0.68 12.80
C SER A 279 4.56 -1.63 13.48
N ALA A 280 4.87 -2.07 14.70
CA ALA A 280 3.98 -2.91 15.49
C ALA A 280 2.71 -2.17 15.94
N LEU A 281 2.83 -0.89 16.32
CA LEU A 281 1.67 0.00 16.52
C LEU A 281 0.79 0.08 15.27
N THR A 282 1.40 0.29 14.10
CA THR A 282 0.68 0.28 12.81
C THR A 282 -0.05 -1.05 12.59
N ALA A 283 0.63 -2.18 12.76
CA ALA A 283 0.07 -3.51 12.55
C ALA A 283 -1.11 -3.78 13.49
N GLY A 284 -1.00 -3.39 14.77
CA GLY A 284 -2.07 -3.48 15.74
C GLY A 284 -3.28 -2.64 15.33
N ILE A 285 -3.07 -1.35 15.03
CA ILE A 285 -4.16 -0.45 14.62
C ILE A 285 -4.84 -0.96 13.35
N SER A 286 -4.07 -1.44 12.37
CA SER A 286 -4.57 -1.95 11.08
C SER A 286 -5.46 -3.18 11.22
N ARG A 287 -5.23 -3.99 12.26
CA ARG A 287 -6.03 -5.19 12.56
C ARG A 287 -7.37 -4.85 13.22
N THR A 288 -7.46 -3.69 13.88
CA THR A 288 -8.66 -3.26 14.62
C THR A 288 -9.53 -2.29 13.82
N GLY A 289 -10.77 -2.05 14.30
CA GLY A 289 -11.66 -1.01 13.77
C GLY A 289 -11.27 0.43 14.15
N LEU A 290 -10.19 0.62 14.91
CA LEU A 290 -9.85 1.90 15.54
C LEU A 290 -9.62 3.01 14.51
N MET A 291 -8.86 2.74 13.45
CA MET A 291 -8.59 3.76 12.42
C MET A 291 -9.88 4.22 11.73
N TYR A 292 -10.71 3.27 11.29
CA TYR A 292 -11.99 3.55 10.65
C TYR A 292 -12.88 4.39 11.58
N ARG A 293 -12.95 4.04 12.87
CA ARG A 293 -13.71 4.78 13.87
C ARG A 293 -13.21 6.21 14.02
N LEU A 294 -11.90 6.40 14.19
CA LEU A 294 -11.31 7.74 14.33
C LEU A 294 -11.53 8.58 13.07
N ALA A 295 -11.38 8.00 11.89
CA ALA A 295 -11.64 8.68 10.63
C ALA A 295 -13.09 9.16 10.53
N LEU A 296 -14.07 8.30 10.82
CA LEU A 296 -15.49 8.64 10.81
C LEU A 296 -15.84 9.75 11.82
N LEU A 297 -15.25 9.71 13.03
CA LEU A 297 -15.46 10.73 14.06
C LEU A 297 -14.96 12.11 13.63
N VAL A 298 -13.83 12.18 12.91
CA VAL A 298 -13.31 13.44 12.37
C VAL A 298 -14.14 13.89 11.18
N MET A 299 -14.43 12.99 10.24
CA MET A 299 -15.18 13.30 9.02
C MET A 299 -16.61 13.78 9.30
N LYS A 300 -17.24 13.29 10.39
CA LYS A 300 -18.57 13.75 10.84
C LYS A 300 -18.63 15.26 11.12
N ARG A 301 -17.51 15.89 11.46
CA ARG A 301 -17.46 17.33 11.79
C ARG A 301 -17.47 18.26 10.58
N PHE A 302 -17.33 17.71 9.37
CA PHE A 302 -17.25 18.49 8.14
C PHE A 302 -18.59 18.55 7.41
N PRO A 303 -18.85 19.64 6.65
CA PRO A 303 -20.11 19.78 5.95
C PRO A 303 -20.31 18.65 4.93
N PRO A 304 -21.55 18.19 4.71
CA PRO A 304 -21.86 17.04 3.85
C PRO A 304 -21.78 17.32 2.34
N ASN A 305 -21.11 18.40 1.94
CA ASN A 305 -20.93 18.81 0.55
C ASN A 305 -19.56 18.39 0.00
N TYR A 306 -19.37 18.43 -1.32
CA TYR A 306 -18.12 17.99 -1.96
C TYR A 306 -16.87 18.68 -1.39
N GLY A 307 -16.89 20.00 -1.27
CA GLY A 307 -15.74 20.76 -0.75
C GLY A 307 -15.43 20.41 0.71
N GLY A 308 -16.46 20.30 1.54
CA GLY A 308 -16.38 19.88 2.93
C GLY A 308 -15.82 18.48 3.09
N GLN A 309 -16.24 17.54 2.25
CA GLN A 309 -15.77 16.16 2.29
C GLN A 309 -14.35 16.02 1.75
N THR A 310 -14.01 16.77 0.70
CA THR A 310 -12.63 16.87 0.22
C THR A 310 -11.73 17.41 1.33
N LEU A 311 -12.16 18.45 2.05
CA LEU A 311 -11.43 18.95 3.22
C LEU A 311 -11.37 17.91 4.35
N ALA A 312 -12.46 17.20 4.60
CA ALA A 312 -12.56 16.17 5.63
C ALA A 312 -11.51 15.07 5.41
N TRP A 313 -11.40 14.53 4.20
CA TRP A 313 -10.40 13.50 3.87
C TRP A 313 -8.96 13.98 4.09
N ALA A 314 -8.64 15.19 3.60
CA ALA A 314 -7.31 15.76 3.73
C ALA A 314 -6.93 16.03 5.19
N ILE A 315 -7.80 16.70 5.95
CA ILE A 315 -7.54 17.02 7.36
C ILE A 315 -7.53 15.76 8.22
N THR A 316 -8.47 14.83 8.00
CA THR A 316 -8.51 13.57 8.76
C THR A 316 -7.21 12.80 8.58
N GLY A 317 -6.74 12.67 7.34
CA GLY A 317 -5.48 11.98 7.06
C GLY A 317 -4.28 12.66 7.72
N MET A 318 -4.20 13.98 7.63
CA MET A 318 -3.14 14.77 8.26
C MET A 318 -3.14 14.57 9.79
N LEU A 319 -4.30 14.68 10.45
CA LEU A 319 -4.43 14.52 11.90
C LEU A 319 -4.15 13.08 12.39
N LEU A 320 -4.45 12.07 11.58
CA LEU A 320 -4.16 10.67 11.91
C LEU A 320 -2.74 10.23 11.55
N THR A 321 -1.95 11.10 10.91
CA THR A 321 -0.54 10.85 10.59
C THR A 321 0.31 10.44 11.80
N PRO A 322 0.34 11.20 12.92
CA PRO A 322 1.15 10.82 14.08
C PRO A 322 0.61 9.60 14.83
N VAL A 323 -0.59 9.10 14.48
CA VAL A 323 -1.21 7.93 15.10
C VAL A 323 -0.79 6.65 14.40
N ILE A 324 -0.73 6.67 13.05
CA ILE A 324 -0.37 5.50 12.24
C ILE A 324 0.86 5.84 11.39
N PRO A 325 2.05 5.41 11.83
CA PRO A 325 3.34 5.81 11.27
C PRO A 325 3.70 5.08 9.95
N SER A 326 2.71 4.82 9.10
CA SER A 326 2.87 4.20 7.78
C SER A 326 1.96 4.89 6.76
N ALA A 327 2.57 5.67 5.87
CA ALA A 327 1.85 6.35 4.79
C ALA A 327 1.10 5.35 3.88
N ASN A 328 1.81 4.30 3.45
CA ASN A 328 1.22 3.22 2.65
C ASN A 328 0.10 2.50 3.40
N GLY A 329 0.32 2.14 4.67
CA GLY A 329 -0.68 1.45 5.48
C GLY A 329 -1.94 2.29 5.68
N ARG A 330 -1.78 3.59 5.96
CA ARG A 330 -2.91 4.52 6.09
C ARG A 330 -3.73 4.62 4.81
N VAL A 331 -3.09 4.81 3.67
CA VAL A 331 -3.77 4.89 2.37
C VAL A 331 -4.45 3.55 2.04
N ALA A 332 -3.78 2.41 2.25
CA ALA A 332 -4.36 1.09 2.02
C ALA A 332 -5.62 0.85 2.87
N LEU A 333 -5.60 1.21 4.15
CA LEU A 333 -6.75 1.07 5.05
C LEU A 333 -7.91 1.99 4.67
N MET A 334 -7.62 3.20 4.18
CA MET A 334 -8.65 4.16 3.82
C MET A 334 -9.23 3.96 2.42
N THR A 335 -8.52 3.27 1.54
CA THR A 335 -8.95 3.06 0.16
C THR A 335 -10.30 2.34 0.05
N PRO A 336 -10.58 1.23 0.78
CA PRO A 336 -11.90 0.61 0.78
C PRO A 336 -13.02 1.55 1.24
N MET A 337 -12.75 2.41 2.23
CA MET A 337 -13.73 3.39 2.69
C MET A 337 -13.99 4.46 1.63
N LEU A 338 -12.97 4.91 0.90
CA LEU A 338 -13.12 5.81 -0.24
C LEU A 338 -13.97 5.17 -1.35
N VAL A 339 -13.71 3.90 -1.69
CA VAL A 339 -14.48 3.14 -2.69
C VAL A 339 -15.95 3.01 -2.26
N ALA A 340 -16.19 2.52 -1.04
CA ALA A 340 -17.55 2.37 -0.50
C ALA A 340 -18.31 3.70 -0.46
N LEU A 341 -17.63 4.80 -0.12
CA LEU A 341 -18.22 6.14 -0.16
C LEU A 341 -18.59 6.55 -1.58
N SER A 342 -17.70 6.34 -2.55
CA SER A 342 -17.92 6.64 -3.96
C SER A 342 -19.13 5.87 -4.52
N GLU A 343 -19.25 4.59 -4.20
CA GLU A 343 -20.36 3.72 -4.61
C GLU A 343 -21.68 4.13 -3.95
N THR A 344 -21.65 4.41 -2.64
CA THR A 344 -22.81 4.87 -1.88
C THR A 344 -23.36 6.19 -2.42
N LEU A 345 -22.46 7.10 -2.80
CA LEU A 345 -22.83 8.38 -3.42
C LEU A 345 -23.13 8.26 -4.91
N ARG A 346 -23.01 7.05 -5.48
CA ARG A 346 -23.20 6.75 -6.91
C ARG A 346 -22.39 7.68 -7.82
N LEU A 347 -21.17 8.01 -7.39
CA LEU A 347 -20.27 8.83 -8.20
C LEU A 347 -19.88 8.05 -9.47
N PRO A 348 -20.02 8.64 -10.66
CA PRO A 348 -19.55 8.00 -11.88
C PRO A 348 -18.05 7.71 -11.79
N ALA A 349 -17.64 6.55 -12.28
CA ALA A 349 -16.25 6.14 -12.35
C ALA A 349 -15.40 7.20 -13.07
N GLY A 350 -14.30 7.64 -12.44
CA GLY A 350 -13.43 8.68 -13.00
C GLY A 350 -14.05 10.08 -13.06
N SER A 351 -15.19 10.34 -12.41
CA SER A 351 -15.73 11.70 -12.30
C SER A 351 -14.79 12.61 -11.50
N SER A 352 -14.84 13.93 -11.76
CA SER A 352 -14.03 14.91 -11.02
C SER A 352 -14.19 14.76 -9.49
N ALA A 353 -15.40 14.51 -8.99
CA ALA A 353 -15.61 14.28 -7.56
C ALA A 353 -14.87 13.05 -7.04
N SER A 354 -14.96 11.91 -7.74
CA SER A 354 -14.27 10.68 -7.34
C SER A 354 -12.75 10.85 -7.34
N VAL A 355 -12.20 11.52 -8.36
CA VAL A 355 -10.76 11.83 -8.45
C VAL A 355 -10.34 12.78 -7.34
N GLY A 356 -11.11 13.84 -7.06
CA GLY A 356 -10.77 14.81 -6.02
C GLY A 356 -10.81 14.23 -4.61
N LEU A 357 -11.78 13.36 -4.30
CA LEU A 357 -11.81 12.61 -3.04
C LEU A 357 -10.60 11.66 -2.92
N ALA A 358 -10.23 10.98 -4.01
CA ALA A 358 -9.05 10.12 -4.03
C ALA A 358 -7.75 10.91 -3.81
N MET A 359 -7.57 12.03 -4.51
CA MET A 359 -6.38 12.87 -4.35
C MET A 359 -6.33 13.55 -2.97
N SER A 360 -7.48 13.84 -2.37
CA SER A 360 -7.55 14.33 -1.00
C SER A 360 -7.16 13.25 0.03
N CYS A 361 -7.61 12.00 -0.18
CA CYS A 361 -7.15 10.86 0.60
C CYS A 361 -5.63 10.71 0.52
N LEU A 362 -5.06 10.76 -0.69
CA LEU A 362 -3.61 10.71 -0.91
C LEU A 362 -2.87 11.85 -0.22
N LEU A 363 -3.40 13.08 -0.31
CA LEU A 363 -2.81 14.26 0.32
C LEU A 363 -2.71 14.07 1.83
N GLY A 364 -3.84 13.78 2.49
CA GLY A 364 -3.91 13.67 3.95
C GLY A 364 -3.21 12.44 4.50
N PHE A 365 -3.57 11.26 4.01
CA PHE A 365 -3.09 9.98 4.56
C PHE A 365 -1.71 9.56 4.03
N GLY A 366 -1.25 10.18 2.94
CA GLY A 366 0.03 9.89 2.30
C GLY A 366 1.04 11.03 2.45
N HIS A 367 0.84 12.12 1.71
CA HIS A 367 1.88 13.13 1.50
C HIS A 367 2.19 13.99 2.74
N MET A 368 1.27 14.14 3.70
CA MET A 368 1.54 14.90 4.93
C MET A 368 2.42 14.18 5.96
N SER A 369 2.97 13.01 5.62
CA SER A 369 3.79 12.22 6.53
C SER A 369 5.02 12.95 7.06
N PHE A 370 5.65 13.82 6.27
CA PHE A 370 6.87 14.53 6.67
C PHE A 370 6.64 15.60 7.74
N LEU A 371 5.39 16.05 7.93
CA LEU A 371 5.04 17.05 8.94
C LEU A 371 5.29 16.55 10.38
N PHE A 372 5.22 15.23 10.57
CA PHE A 372 5.42 14.59 11.87
C PHE A 372 6.62 13.66 11.82
N MET A 373 7.46 13.68 12.86
CA MET A 373 8.67 12.85 12.92
C MET A 373 8.34 11.35 12.82
N ASN A 374 7.20 10.94 13.37
CA ASN A 374 6.69 9.57 13.27
C ASN A 374 5.67 9.37 12.14
N GLY A 375 5.51 10.30 11.19
CA GLY A 375 4.42 10.20 10.21
C GLY A 375 4.60 9.09 9.17
N ALA A 376 5.85 8.74 8.87
CA ALA A 376 6.19 7.57 8.07
C ALA A 376 7.60 7.06 8.42
N ALA A 377 7.86 5.78 8.14
CA ALA A 377 9.15 5.16 8.39
C ALA A 377 10.32 5.88 7.67
N VAL A 378 10.06 6.52 6.53
CA VAL A 378 11.06 7.35 5.81
C VAL A 378 11.51 8.59 6.57
N CYS A 379 10.68 9.14 7.48
CA CYS A 379 11.10 10.25 8.35
C CYS A 379 12.24 9.81 9.27
N TYR A 380 12.18 8.58 9.78
CA TYR A 380 13.25 8.00 10.58
C TYR A 380 14.48 7.62 9.75
N VAL A 381 14.32 7.36 8.45
CA VAL A 381 15.46 7.26 7.53
C VAL A 381 16.25 8.55 7.51
N VAL A 382 15.57 9.68 7.32
CA VAL A 382 16.21 11.00 7.38
C VAL A 382 16.82 11.26 8.75
N LEU A 383 16.08 11.02 9.83
CA LEU A 383 16.58 11.20 11.20
C LEU A 383 17.87 10.41 11.46
N GLY A 384 17.94 9.15 11.04
CA GLY A 384 19.11 8.31 11.20
C GLY A 384 20.32 8.76 10.36
N LEU A 385 20.08 9.47 9.26
CA LEU A 385 21.14 9.99 8.37
C LEU A 385 21.61 11.40 8.74
N LEU A 386 20.94 12.09 9.67
CA LEU A 386 21.40 13.38 10.17
C LEU A 386 22.68 13.22 11.01
N PRO A 387 23.52 14.28 11.10
CA PRO A 387 24.66 14.28 12.03
C PRO A 387 24.21 13.96 13.46
N GLN A 388 24.91 13.04 14.13
CA GLN A 388 24.51 12.48 15.43
C GLN A 388 24.15 13.54 16.50
N PRO A 389 24.91 14.64 16.69
CA PRO A 389 24.55 15.67 17.67
C PRO A 389 23.20 16.33 17.37
N LEU A 390 22.93 16.58 16.09
CA LEU A 390 21.66 17.13 15.63
C LEU A 390 20.54 16.10 15.83
N ALA A 391 20.71 14.87 15.35
CA ALA A 391 19.70 13.81 15.47
C ALA A 391 19.25 13.56 16.92
N GLN A 392 20.19 13.57 17.89
CA GLN A 392 19.90 13.33 19.31
C GLN A 392 19.21 14.51 20.01
N SER A 393 19.41 15.74 19.52
CA SER A 393 18.80 16.95 20.09
C SER A 393 17.40 17.23 19.53
N LEU A 394 17.01 16.57 18.43
CA LEU A 394 15.71 16.76 17.82
C LEU A 394 14.60 16.16 18.68
N SER A 395 13.71 17.05 19.15
CA SER A 395 12.45 16.68 19.77
C SER A 395 11.33 16.61 18.73
N TYR A 396 10.22 15.96 19.07
CA TYR A 396 9.00 15.97 18.27
C TYR A 396 8.49 17.40 18.01
N GLN A 397 8.59 18.27 19.02
CA GLN A 397 8.21 19.68 18.87
C GLN A 397 9.10 20.40 17.86
N THR A 398 10.42 20.23 18.00
CA THR A 398 11.39 20.87 17.10
C THR A 398 11.15 20.43 15.66
N TRP A 399 10.99 19.12 15.42
CA TRP A 399 10.66 18.59 14.09
C TRP A 399 9.41 19.26 13.52
N PHE A 400 8.31 19.26 14.27
CA PHE A 400 7.03 19.81 13.81
C PHE A 400 7.15 21.31 13.51
N LEU A 401 7.79 22.08 14.39
CA LEU A 401 7.98 23.52 14.19
C LEU A 401 8.86 23.83 12.98
N THR A 402 9.87 23.02 12.69
CA THR A 402 10.69 23.17 11.48
C THR A 402 9.92 22.74 10.21
N ALA A 403 9.07 21.71 10.31
CA ALA A 403 8.34 21.16 9.17
C ALA A 403 7.04 21.93 8.83
N ALA A 404 6.35 22.51 9.81
CA ALA A 404 5.10 23.27 9.64
C ALA A 404 5.17 24.42 8.61
N PRO A 405 6.18 25.32 8.59
CA PRO A 405 6.27 26.39 7.59
C PRO A 405 6.38 25.86 6.15
N LEU A 406 6.87 24.63 5.97
CA LEU A 406 6.91 23.95 4.68
C LEU A 406 5.61 23.19 4.39
N GLY A 407 5.13 22.43 5.38
CA GLY A 407 4.01 21.51 5.25
C GLY A 407 2.63 22.18 5.17
N LEU A 408 2.40 23.27 5.89
CA LEU A 408 1.10 23.95 5.89
C LEU A 408 0.82 24.67 4.55
N PRO A 409 1.75 25.45 3.97
CA PRO A 409 1.56 25.98 2.61
C PRO A 409 1.38 24.86 1.59
N PHE A 410 2.21 23.81 1.67
CA PHE A 410 2.11 22.65 0.79
C PHE A 410 0.73 21.98 0.87
N PHE A 411 0.17 21.80 2.07
CA PHE A 411 -1.17 21.26 2.29
C PHE A 411 -2.25 22.16 1.68
N LEU A 412 -2.23 23.46 2.00
CA LEU A 412 -3.25 24.41 1.53
C LEU A 412 -3.24 24.57 0.01
N LEU A 413 -2.06 24.71 -0.59
CA LEU A 413 -1.90 24.83 -2.04
C LEU A 413 -2.30 23.54 -2.76
N SER A 414 -1.94 22.37 -2.22
CA SER A 414 -2.35 21.08 -2.78
C SER A 414 -3.86 20.86 -2.70
N LEU A 415 -4.47 21.24 -1.57
CA LEU A 415 -5.92 21.15 -1.40
C LEU A 415 -6.65 22.09 -2.36
N LEU A 416 -6.17 23.33 -2.49
CA LEU A 416 -6.70 24.30 -3.45
C LEU A 416 -6.57 23.78 -4.88
N ALA A 417 -5.42 23.22 -5.24
CA ALA A 417 -5.19 22.60 -6.54
C ALA A 417 -6.17 21.45 -6.81
N ILE A 418 -6.44 20.59 -5.84
CA ILE A 418 -7.42 19.50 -5.97
C ILE A 418 -8.82 20.08 -6.23
N LEU A 419 -9.25 21.09 -5.47
CA LEU A 419 -10.56 21.71 -5.64
C LEU A 419 -10.72 22.43 -6.98
N LEU A 420 -9.66 23.06 -7.49
CA LEU A 420 -9.66 23.79 -8.76
C LEU A 420 -9.57 22.86 -9.98
N LEU A 421 -8.73 21.81 -9.92
CA LEU A 421 -8.56 20.87 -11.03
C LEU A 421 -9.72 19.87 -11.13
N PHE A 422 -10.38 19.57 -10.01
CA PHE A 422 -11.46 18.60 -9.95
C PHE A 422 -12.74 19.22 -9.35
N PRO A 423 -13.34 20.23 -10.02
CA PRO A 423 -14.57 20.84 -9.56
C PRO A 423 -15.75 19.88 -9.74
N TYR A 424 -16.72 19.94 -8.82
CA TYR A 424 -17.97 19.19 -8.92
C TYR A 424 -19.16 20.12 -8.68
N LYS A 425 -20.04 20.19 -9.69
CA LYS A 425 -21.10 21.21 -9.77
C LYS A 425 -22.42 20.80 -9.10
N SER A 426 -22.72 19.51 -8.97
CA SER A 426 -23.95 19.07 -8.31
C SER A 426 -23.74 18.94 -6.79
N GLN A 427 -24.82 19.12 -6.04
CA GLN A 427 -24.78 18.93 -4.59
C GLN A 427 -24.59 17.44 -4.28
N LEU A 428 -23.35 17.03 -4.03
CA LEU A 428 -23.09 15.84 -3.22
C LEU A 428 -23.72 16.11 -1.85
N VAL A 429 -24.79 15.39 -1.52
CA VAL A 429 -25.38 15.42 -0.18
C VAL A 429 -25.06 14.10 0.48
N ILE A 430 -23.96 14.07 1.24
CA ILE A 430 -23.68 12.92 2.10
C ILE A 430 -24.68 12.98 3.24
N LYS A 431 -25.65 12.07 3.26
CA LYS A 431 -26.61 11.99 4.36
C LYS A 431 -25.83 11.74 5.67
N PRO A 432 -25.87 12.65 6.67
CA PRO A 432 -25.16 12.45 7.94
C PRO A 432 -25.51 11.12 8.61
N ALA A 433 -26.74 10.63 8.38
CA ALA A 433 -27.22 9.32 8.80
C ALA A 433 -26.35 8.14 8.33
N MET A 434 -25.61 8.25 7.23
CA MET A 434 -24.72 7.19 6.72
C MET A 434 -23.50 7.00 7.65
N ILE A 435 -22.82 8.08 8.01
CA ILE A 435 -21.67 8.04 8.94
C ILE A 435 -22.14 7.56 10.31
N GLU A 436 -23.31 8.03 10.75
CA GLU A 436 -23.91 7.59 12.02
C GLU A 436 -24.30 6.12 12.00
N ALA A 437 -24.85 5.61 10.89
CA ALA A 437 -25.14 4.19 10.72
C ALA A 437 -23.86 3.34 10.76
N GLN A 438 -22.78 3.77 10.09
CA GLN A 438 -21.49 3.07 10.13
C GLN A 438 -20.89 3.06 11.54
N LEU A 439 -20.94 4.18 12.27
CA LEU A 439 -20.52 4.24 13.67
C LEU A 439 -21.39 3.35 14.58
N LYS A 440 -22.69 3.25 14.29
CA LYS A 440 -23.61 2.37 15.02
C LYS A 440 -23.32 0.89 14.77
N VAL A 441 -22.98 0.51 13.53
CA VAL A 441 -22.53 -0.84 13.17
C VAL A 441 -21.22 -1.20 13.87
N LEU A 442 -20.28 -0.24 13.97
CA LEU A 442 -19.02 -0.42 14.72
C LEU A 442 -19.25 -0.60 16.23
N GLY A 443 -20.40 -0.20 16.77
CA GLY A 443 -20.76 -0.40 18.17
C GLY A 443 -19.80 0.25 19.18
N ALA A 444 -19.75 -0.28 20.39
CA ALA A 444 -18.82 0.17 21.44
C ALA A 444 -17.37 -0.26 21.14
N LEU A 445 -16.40 0.42 21.77
CA LEU A 445 -14.98 0.05 21.67
C LEU A 445 -14.77 -1.39 22.15
N THR A 446 -14.26 -2.23 21.27
CA THR A 446 -13.84 -3.60 21.57
C THR A 446 -12.64 -3.62 22.52
N GLY A 447 -12.38 -4.77 23.16
CA GLY A 447 -11.21 -4.95 24.02
C GLY A 447 -9.90 -4.67 23.27
N GLU A 448 -9.77 -5.19 22.04
CA GLU A 448 -8.60 -4.97 21.18
C GLU A 448 -8.44 -3.49 20.80
N GLU A 449 -9.52 -2.78 20.44
CA GLU A 449 -9.47 -1.34 20.17
C GLU A 449 -9.03 -0.53 21.39
N LYS A 450 -9.45 -0.91 22.61
CA LYS A 450 -9.03 -0.25 23.86
C LYS A 450 -7.54 -0.44 24.13
N VAL A 451 -7.02 -1.66 23.94
CA VAL A 451 -5.58 -1.95 24.07
C VAL A 451 -4.78 -1.16 23.03
N CYS A 452 -5.23 -1.13 21.77
CA CYS A 452 -4.60 -0.33 20.72
C CYS A 452 -4.59 1.16 21.06
N LEU A 453 -5.72 1.69 21.53
CA LEU A 453 -5.83 3.08 21.95
C LEU A 453 -4.86 3.37 23.09
N LEU A 454 -4.78 2.50 24.09
CA LEU A 454 -3.85 2.63 25.21
C LEU A 454 -2.40 2.63 24.76
N ALA A 455 -1.98 1.67 23.93
CA ALA A 455 -0.61 1.58 23.41
C ALA A 455 -0.22 2.80 22.55
N THR A 456 -1.17 3.28 21.74
CA THR A 456 -0.99 4.46 20.89
C THR A 456 -0.90 5.74 21.72
N SER A 457 -1.81 5.93 22.68
CA SER A 457 -1.79 7.07 23.58
C SER A 457 -0.52 7.11 24.43
N PHE A 458 -0.09 5.96 24.95
CA PHE A 458 1.19 5.83 25.66
C PHE A 458 2.36 6.28 24.78
N SER A 459 2.43 5.77 23.54
CA SER A 459 3.51 6.12 22.62
C SER A 459 3.51 7.60 22.28
N LEU A 460 2.35 8.17 21.95
CA LEU A 460 2.22 9.56 21.55
C LEU A 460 2.57 10.51 22.71
N ILE A 461 2.12 10.21 23.92
CA ILE A 461 2.47 10.99 25.11
C ILE A 461 3.96 10.88 25.41
N GLY A 462 4.55 9.68 25.38
CA GLY A 462 5.99 9.49 25.56
C GLY A 462 6.83 10.24 24.52
N PHE A 463 6.41 10.23 23.26
CA PHE A 463 7.05 11.02 22.20
C PHE A 463 6.98 12.53 22.45
N LEU A 464 5.81 13.04 22.80
CA LEU A 464 5.62 14.47 23.08
C LEU A 464 6.33 14.90 24.37
N THR A 465 6.52 14.01 25.34
CA THR A 465 7.16 14.33 26.63
C THR A 465 8.65 13.96 26.69
N GLN A 466 9.24 13.54 25.56
CA GLN A 466 10.63 13.12 25.47
C GLN A 466 11.62 14.18 25.99
N SER A 467 11.35 15.47 25.77
CA SER A 467 12.17 16.56 26.27
C SER A 467 12.19 16.67 27.79
N TRP A 468 11.17 16.16 28.48
CA TRP A 468 11.02 16.22 29.93
C TRP A 468 11.66 15.01 30.62
N HIS A 469 11.34 13.80 30.17
CA HIS A 469 11.82 12.57 30.80
C HIS A 469 13.15 12.05 30.21
N ARG A 470 13.57 12.56 29.05
CA ARG A 470 14.84 12.20 28.37
C ARG A 470 15.00 10.70 28.08
N ILE A 471 13.88 10.00 27.89
CA ILE A 471 13.87 8.58 27.48
C ILE A 471 13.79 8.57 25.96
N ASP A 472 14.72 7.88 25.31
CA ASP A 472 14.73 7.73 23.85
C ASP A 472 13.40 7.11 23.36
N GLY A 473 12.86 7.66 22.28
CA GLY A 473 11.61 7.22 21.69
C GLY A 473 11.60 5.74 21.31
N ALA A 474 12.75 5.14 21.00
CA ALA A 474 12.87 3.72 20.71
C ALA A 474 12.32 2.84 21.85
N TRP A 475 12.63 3.19 23.09
CA TRP A 475 12.19 2.45 24.27
C TRP A 475 10.70 2.65 24.55
N VAL A 476 10.19 3.86 24.28
CA VAL A 476 8.76 4.15 24.33
C VAL A 476 8.01 3.28 23.32
N ALA A 477 8.48 3.22 22.07
CA ALA A 477 7.86 2.42 21.02
C ALA A 477 7.91 0.91 21.29
N LEU A 478 9.03 0.40 21.81
CA LEU A 478 9.14 -1.00 22.22
C LEU A 478 8.24 -1.34 23.41
N THR A 479 8.00 -0.40 24.31
CA THR A 479 7.01 -0.61 25.38
C THR A 479 5.60 -0.74 24.80
N SER A 480 5.24 0.10 23.81
CA SER A 480 3.97 -0.06 23.09
C SER A 480 3.85 -1.38 22.33
N PHE A 481 4.95 -1.88 21.75
CA PHE A 481 5.00 -3.23 21.17
C PHE A 481 4.58 -4.27 22.21
N LEU A 482 5.17 -4.22 23.41
CA LEU A 482 4.88 -5.18 24.48
C LEU A 482 3.44 -5.07 24.98
N ILE A 483 2.92 -3.84 25.14
CA ILE A 483 1.51 -3.61 25.50
C ILE A 483 0.57 -4.29 24.50
N LEU A 484 0.83 -4.12 23.21
CA LEU A 484 0.00 -4.72 22.15
C LEU A 484 0.11 -6.25 22.10
N TYR A 485 1.30 -6.80 22.35
CA TYR A 485 1.52 -8.24 22.39
C TYR A 485 0.83 -8.88 23.60
N VAL A 486 1.04 -8.33 24.80
CA VAL A 486 0.41 -8.79 26.05
C VAL A 486 -1.12 -8.65 25.97
N GLY A 487 -1.61 -7.57 25.37
CA GLY A 487 -3.04 -7.37 25.14
C GLY A 487 -3.63 -8.18 23.98
N ALA A 488 -2.90 -9.17 23.44
CA ALA A 488 -3.31 -10.10 22.39
C ALA A 488 -3.75 -9.46 21.05
N VAL A 489 -3.44 -8.17 20.85
CA VAL A 489 -3.71 -7.48 19.58
C VAL A 489 -2.63 -7.81 18.55
N LEU A 490 -1.36 -7.88 18.98
CA LEU A 490 -0.27 -8.43 18.18
C LEU A 490 -0.12 -9.92 18.48
N THR A 491 -0.50 -10.75 17.53
CA THR A 491 -0.20 -12.19 17.54
C THR A 491 1.07 -12.47 16.74
N ASP A 492 1.63 -13.67 16.85
CA ASP A 492 2.77 -14.11 16.03
C ASP A 492 2.51 -13.93 14.53
N GLN A 493 1.28 -14.20 14.09
CA GLN A 493 0.88 -13.98 12.72
C GLN A 493 0.93 -12.50 12.35
N THR A 494 0.33 -11.63 13.19
CA THR A 494 0.34 -10.18 12.96
C THR A 494 1.76 -9.59 12.97
N ILE A 495 2.66 -10.12 13.81
CA ILE A 495 4.07 -9.70 13.82
C ILE A 495 4.77 -10.10 12.51
N ARG A 496 4.52 -11.32 12.01
CA ARG A 496 5.14 -11.81 10.76
C ARG A 496 4.60 -11.09 9.53
N SER A 497 3.30 -10.83 9.46
CA SER A 497 2.66 -10.27 8.25
C SER A 497 2.40 -8.76 8.30
N GLY A 498 2.29 -8.18 9.49
CA GLY A 498 1.94 -6.76 9.68
C GLY A 498 3.15 -5.83 9.83
N ILE A 499 4.33 -6.36 10.16
CA ILE A 499 5.58 -5.61 10.22
C ILE A 499 6.33 -5.78 8.90
N ASP A 500 6.77 -4.66 8.33
CA ASP A 500 7.60 -4.67 7.11
C ASP A 500 9.06 -5.01 7.45
N TRP A 501 9.34 -6.30 7.59
CA TRP A 501 10.68 -6.83 7.84
C TRP A 501 11.67 -6.47 6.74
N GLY A 502 11.20 -6.40 5.48
CA GLY A 502 12.02 -5.99 4.36
C GLY A 502 12.52 -4.55 4.53
N PHE A 503 11.63 -3.64 4.93
CA PHE A 503 12.00 -2.27 5.25
C PHE A 503 12.97 -2.18 6.44
N LEU A 504 12.74 -2.92 7.54
CA LEU A 504 13.65 -2.94 8.70
C LEU A 504 15.07 -3.40 8.32
N ILE A 505 15.19 -4.44 7.50
CA ILE A 505 16.48 -4.93 6.99
C ILE A 505 17.14 -3.86 6.11
N THR A 506 16.35 -3.26 5.23
CA THR A 506 16.79 -2.19 4.33
C THR A 506 17.34 -1.00 5.12
N PHE A 507 16.59 -0.52 6.11
CA PHE A 507 16.98 0.59 6.96
C PHE A 507 18.25 0.31 7.76
N GLY A 508 18.32 -0.83 8.45
CA GLY A 508 19.52 -1.21 9.22
C GLY A 508 20.77 -1.31 8.34
N SER A 509 20.64 -1.90 7.15
CA SER A 509 21.75 -2.02 6.20
C SER A 509 22.20 -0.68 5.65
N MET A 510 21.25 0.20 5.31
CA MET A 510 21.54 1.52 4.74
C MET A 510 22.16 2.46 5.76
N LEU A 511 21.67 2.44 7.00
CA LEU A 511 22.23 3.23 8.09
C LEU A 511 23.66 2.77 8.44
N GLY A 512 23.86 1.45 8.52
CA GLY A 512 25.19 0.88 8.73
C GLY A 512 26.16 1.19 7.59
N PHE A 513 25.70 1.14 6.34
CA PHE A 513 26.50 1.56 5.19
C PHE A 513 26.81 3.07 5.20
N GLY A 514 25.87 3.91 5.64
CA GLY A 514 26.10 5.33 5.93
C GLY A 514 27.29 5.55 6.86
N ASN A 515 27.32 4.81 7.98
CA ASN A 515 28.40 4.86 8.96
C ASN A 515 29.73 4.30 8.40
N ALA A 516 29.69 3.25 7.58
CA ALA A 516 30.87 2.72 6.88
C ALA A 516 31.53 3.79 5.99
N MET A 517 30.75 4.58 5.26
CA MET A 517 31.30 5.66 4.44
C MET A 517 31.91 6.80 5.26
N LYS A 518 31.28 7.12 6.39
CA LYS A 518 31.80 8.12 7.33
C LYS A 518 33.13 7.66 7.94
N GLU A 519 33.21 6.40 8.39
CA GLU A 519 34.45 5.79 8.92
C GLU A 519 35.56 5.80 7.86
N ALA A 520 35.24 5.49 6.61
CA ALA A 520 36.20 5.53 5.51
C ALA A 520 36.63 6.97 5.11
N GLY A 521 35.99 8.01 5.65
CA GLY A 521 36.24 9.41 5.30
C GLY A 521 35.77 9.80 3.89
N LEU A 522 34.81 9.06 3.32
CA LEU A 522 34.29 9.32 1.97
C LEU A 522 33.45 10.61 1.93
N THR A 523 32.72 10.92 3.01
CA THR A 523 31.91 12.15 3.11
C THR A 523 32.75 13.41 2.91
N ASP A 524 33.94 13.47 3.51
CA ASP A 524 34.84 14.62 3.40
C ASP A 524 35.52 14.71 2.03
N ALA A 525 35.74 13.56 1.38
CA ALA A 525 36.26 13.51 0.02
C ALA A 525 35.23 14.04 -0.99
N LEU A 526 33.97 13.61 -0.87
CA LEU A 526 32.87 14.07 -1.72
C LEU A 526 32.59 15.56 -1.56
N SER A 527 32.59 16.08 -0.33
CA SER A 527 32.38 17.51 -0.08
C SER A 527 33.41 18.37 -0.81
N ARG A 528 34.71 18.04 -0.70
CA ARG A 528 35.79 18.73 -1.41
C ARG A 528 35.67 18.67 -2.92
N LEU A 529 35.20 17.55 -3.47
CA LEU A 529 35.06 17.36 -4.91
C LEU A 529 33.89 18.17 -5.48
N LEU A 530 32.78 18.26 -4.74
CA LEU A 530 31.57 18.94 -5.18
C LEU A 530 31.62 20.46 -4.97
N GLN A 531 32.43 20.96 -4.04
CA GLN A 531 32.51 22.39 -3.70
C GLN A 531 32.74 23.31 -4.92
N PRO A 532 33.66 23.03 -5.87
CA PRO A 532 33.86 23.89 -7.04
C PRO A 532 32.67 23.88 -8.02
N LEU A 533 32.02 22.73 -8.19
CA LEU A 533 30.87 22.56 -9.10
C LEU A 533 29.64 23.31 -8.61
N LEU A 534 29.58 23.61 -7.32
CA LEU A 534 28.41 24.19 -6.67
C LEU A 534 28.53 25.69 -6.44
N GLN A 535 29.67 26.33 -6.77
CA GLN A 535 29.87 27.77 -6.58
C GLN A 535 28.74 28.64 -7.19
N SER A 536 28.14 28.21 -8.31
CA SER A 536 27.01 28.91 -8.93
C SER A 536 25.68 28.78 -8.17
N VAL A 537 25.52 27.73 -7.38
CA VAL A 537 24.34 27.45 -6.54
C VAL A 537 24.56 27.96 -5.12
N MET A 538 25.82 28.13 -4.70
CA MET A 538 26.24 28.61 -3.39
C MET A 538 25.93 30.09 -3.12
N GLY A 539 25.51 30.87 -4.13
CA GLY A 539 25.22 32.30 -3.96
C GLY A 539 23.89 32.61 -3.25
N SER A 540 22.99 31.64 -3.10
CA SER A 540 21.69 31.85 -2.45
C SER A 540 21.20 30.55 -1.77
N PRO A 541 20.94 30.58 -0.45
CA PRO A 541 20.34 29.44 0.26
C PRO A 541 19.04 28.95 -0.39
N LEU A 542 18.19 29.87 -0.84
CA LEU A 542 16.93 29.52 -1.52
C LEU A 542 17.16 28.73 -2.82
N ILE A 543 18.09 29.17 -3.68
CA ILE A 543 18.39 28.46 -4.94
C ILE A 543 18.94 27.06 -4.64
N PHE A 544 19.76 26.92 -3.60
CA PHE A 544 20.24 25.62 -3.14
C PHE A 544 19.09 24.72 -2.69
N LEU A 545 18.20 25.20 -1.82
CA LEU A 545 17.05 24.42 -1.32
C LEU A 545 16.09 24.00 -2.46
N LEU A 546 15.85 24.87 -3.44
CA LEU A 546 15.08 24.53 -4.64
C LEU A 546 15.79 23.49 -5.52
N SER A 547 17.11 23.60 -5.66
CA SER A 547 17.92 22.63 -6.41
C SER A 547 17.90 21.26 -5.75
N VAL A 548 17.88 21.19 -4.42
CA VAL A 548 17.72 19.94 -3.66
C VAL A 548 16.37 19.28 -3.96
N ALA A 549 15.28 20.03 -3.99
CA ALA A 549 13.95 19.51 -4.33
C ALA A 549 13.89 18.96 -5.76
N LEU A 550 14.50 19.66 -6.72
CA LEU A 550 14.61 19.20 -8.09
C LEU A 550 15.47 17.93 -8.19
N TYR A 551 16.63 17.92 -7.51
CA TYR A 551 17.56 16.81 -7.50
C TYR A 551 16.91 15.52 -7.01
N ILE A 552 16.24 15.53 -5.85
CA ILE A 552 15.57 14.33 -5.35
C ILE A 552 14.42 13.90 -6.27
N THR A 553 13.69 14.84 -6.86
CA THR A 553 12.61 14.51 -7.81
C THR A 553 13.16 13.78 -9.04
N LEU A 554 14.29 14.24 -9.58
CA LEU A 554 14.97 13.61 -10.71
C LEU A 554 15.55 12.23 -10.33
N LEU A 555 16.21 12.14 -9.18
CA LEU A 555 16.78 10.89 -8.68
C LEU A 555 15.72 9.79 -8.54
N ARG A 556 14.50 10.17 -8.18
CA ARG A 556 13.35 9.28 -7.99
C ARG A 556 12.74 8.75 -9.28
N PHE A 557 13.19 9.17 -10.46
CA PHE A 557 12.85 8.49 -11.72
C PHE A 557 13.59 7.18 -11.90
N VAL A 558 14.75 7.04 -11.25
CA VAL A 558 15.63 5.87 -11.36
C VAL A 558 15.55 5.01 -10.09
N LEU A 559 15.46 5.66 -8.93
CA LEU A 559 15.54 5.00 -7.63
C LEU A 559 14.20 4.97 -6.89
N PRO A 560 13.89 3.88 -6.14
CA PRO A 560 12.79 3.82 -5.17
C PRO A 560 12.95 4.83 -4.02
N ILE A 561 11.92 5.03 -3.19
CA ILE A 561 11.85 6.14 -2.21
C ILE A 561 13.02 6.07 -1.23
N SER A 562 13.18 4.94 -0.53
CA SER A 562 14.20 4.80 0.51
C SER A 562 15.62 4.89 -0.05
N PRO A 563 16.00 4.15 -1.13
CA PRO A 563 17.26 4.36 -1.83
C PRO A 563 17.53 5.80 -2.27
N GLY A 564 16.53 6.46 -2.87
CA GLY A 564 16.65 7.83 -3.35
C GLY A 564 16.92 8.81 -2.21
N LEU A 565 16.21 8.67 -1.07
CA LEU A 565 16.45 9.49 0.11
C LEU A 565 17.83 9.27 0.71
N LEU A 566 18.35 8.03 0.73
CA LEU A 566 19.70 7.76 1.22
C LEU A 566 20.75 8.41 0.33
N VAL A 567 20.73 8.11 -0.96
CA VAL A 567 21.69 8.69 -1.92
C VAL A 567 21.59 10.21 -1.89
N GLY A 568 20.37 10.75 -1.84
CA GLY A 568 20.10 12.16 -1.68
C GLY A 568 20.76 12.76 -0.43
N MET A 569 20.41 12.24 0.76
CA MET A 569 20.95 12.73 2.02
C MET A 569 22.47 12.63 2.07
N LEU A 570 23.06 11.52 1.64
CA LEU A 570 24.52 11.34 1.68
C LEU A 570 25.27 12.30 0.76
N THR A 571 24.68 12.65 -0.38
CA THR A 571 25.30 13.57 -1.34
C THR A 571 25.15 15.02 -0.94
N VAL A 572 24.01 15.38 -0.34
CA VAL A 572 23.68 16.78 -0.02
C VAL A 572 24.07 17.19 1.40
N THR A 573 23.98 16.30 2.39
CA THR A 573 24.28 16.63 3.80
C THR A 573 25.67 17.26 3.99
N PRO A 574 26.76 16.76 3.37
CA PRO A 574 28.09 17.38 3.51
C PRO A 574 28.20 18.81 2.95
N LEU A 575 27.23 19.24 2.15
CA LEU A 575 27.19 20.57 1.52
C LEU A 575 26.45 21.58 2.40
N CYS A 576 25.63 21.12 3.34
CA CYS A 576 24.84 21.98 4.21
C CYS A 576 25.71 22.90 5.07
N GLU A 577 26.80 22.38 5.64
CA GLU A 577 27.73 23.17 6.47
C GLU A 577 28.38 24.30 5.67
N ALA A 578 28.81 24.02 4.43
CA ALA A 578 29.37 25.03 3.54
C ALA A 578 28.36 26.12 3.14
N MET A 579 27.06 25.84 3.33
CA MET A 579 25.95 26.74 3.01
C MET A 579 25.34 27.44 4.20
N GLY A 580 25.86 27.22 5.42
CA GLY A 580 25.22 27.73 6.63
C GLY A 580 23.81 27.17 6.80
N LEU A 581 23.52 25.96 6.34
CA LEU A 581 22.19 25.37 6.40
C LEU A 581 22.14 24.22 7.39
N SER A 582 21.06 24.14 8.16
CA SER A 582 20.77 22.95 8.95
C SER A 582 20.45 21.76 8.02
N PRO A 583 21.13 20.60 8.17
CA PRO A 583 20.83 19.39 7.39
C PRO A 583 19.38 18.89 7.54
N LEU A 584 18.68 19.28 8.61
CA LEU A 584 17.27 18.96 8.80
C LEU A 584 16.39 19.57 7.70
N LEU A 585 16.70 20.79 7.24
CA LEU A 585 15.93 21.47 6.18
C LEU A 585 15.98 20.67 4.88
N VAL A 586 17.18 20.23 4.50
CA VAL A 586 17.41 19.35 3.34
C VAL A 586 16.63 18.05 3.49
N GLY A 587 16.68 17.42 4.66
CA GLY A 587 15.92 16.20 4.94
C GLY A 587 14.41 16.37 4.78
N LEU A 588 13.84 17.46 5.31
CA LEU A 588 12.40 17.76 5.19
C LEU A 588 11.98 18.05 3.75
N ILE A 589 12.78 18.83 3.01
CA ILE A 589 12.55 19.10 1.59
C ILE A 589 12.61 17.81 0.79
N MET A 590 13.59 16.94 1.06
CA MET A 590 13.69 15.65 0.37
C MET A 590 12.48 14.75 0.67
N LEU A 591 12.01 14.69 1.91
CA LEU A 591 10.82 13.93 2.28
C LEU A 591 9.56 14.44 1.58
N MET A 592 9.42 15.76 1.37
CA MET A 592 8.29 16.32 0.63
C MET A 592 8.43 16.05 -0.87
N ALA A 593 9.60 16.36 -1.45
CA ALA A 593 9.85 16.32 -2.89
C ALA A 593 10.12 14.90 -3.45
N CYS A 594 10.23 13.86 -2.61
CA CYS A 594 10.38 12.47 -3.09
C CYS A 594 9.06 11.77 -3.48
N ASN A 595 7.91 12.42 -3.23
CA ASN A 595 6.56 11.88 -3.46
C ASN A 595 5.88 12.17 -4.82
N PRO A 596 6.45 12.87 -5.82
CA PRO A 596 5.80 12.97 -7.13
C PRO A 596 5.45 11.61 -7.73
N TRP A 597 4.31 11.53 -8.42
CA TRP A 597 3.82 10.34 -9.11
C TRP A 597 3.68 10.60 -10.62
N ILE A 598 4.74 11.12 -11.24
CA ILE A 598 4.73 11.43 -12.69
C ILE A 598 4.55 10.15 -13.51
N LEU A 599 5.11 9.05 -13.02
CA LEU A 599 4.84 7.70 -13.50
C LEU A 599 4.02 6.90 -12.46
N PRO A 600 3.14 5.97 -12.87
CA PRO A 600 2.26 5.25 -11.94
C PRO A 600 3.01 4.50 -10.83
N ASN A 601 4.14 3.88 -11.17
CA ASN A 601 4.92 3.04 -10.25
C ASN A 601 6.00 3.83 -9.51
N GLN A 602 6.12 5.14 -9.76
CA GLN A 602 7.16 5.97 -9.15
C GLN A 602 6.93 6.10 -7.64
N ASN A 603 5.67 6.30 -7.22
CA ASN A 603 5.28 6.47 -5.83
C ASN A 603 4.41 5.30 -5.38
N ALA A 604 4.91 4.51 -4.42
CA ALA A 604 4.22 3.34 -3.88
C ALA A 604 2.92 3.70 -3.13
N ILE A 605 2.85 4.86 -2.47
CA ILE A 605 1.65 5.35 -1.76
C ILE A 605 0.54 5.62 -2.78
N TYR A 606 0.89 6.36 -3.85
CA TYR A 606 -0.03 6.62 -4.96
C TYR A 606 -0.48 5.33 -5.65
N PHE A 607 0.48 4.43 -5.91
CA PHE A 607 0.18 3.14 -6.54
C PHE A 607 -0.78 2.31 -5.70
N THR A 608 -0.60 2.27 -4.38
CA THR A 608 -1.50 1.58 -3.44
C THR A 608 -2.93 2.10 -3.56
N LEU A 609 -3.12 3.41 -3.67
CA LEU A 609 -4.44 4.02 -3.87
C LEU A 609 -5.01 3.70 -5.26
N LEU A 610 -4.19 3.78 -6.31
CA LEU A 610 -4.62 3.51 -7.68
C LEU A 610 -5.05 2.05 -7.85
N ASP A 611 -4.26 1.12 -7.32
CA ASP A 611 -4.51 -0.32 -7.38
C ASP A 611 -5.69 -0.70 -6.49
N GLY A 612 -5.74 -0.21 -5.24
CA GLY A 612 -6.84 -0.51 -4.31
C GLY A 612 -8.21 0.06 -4.73
N THR A 613 -8.25 0.94 -5.72
CA THR A 613 -9.51 1.43 -6.32
C THR A 613 -9.92 0.66 -7.58
N ASP A 614 -9.18 -0.38 -7.98
CA ASP A 614 -9.35 -1.15 -9.22
C ASP A 614 -9.43 -0.27 -10.47
N LYS A 615 -8.85 0.95 -10.42
CA LYS A 615 -9.01 2.00 -11.42
C LYS A 615 -10.47 2.41 -11.70
N ARG A 616 -11.41 2.02 -10.84
CA ARG A 616 -12.84 2.38 -10.92
C ARG A 616 -13.08 3.79 -10.40
N VAL A 617 -12.39 4.20 -9.35
CA VAL A 617 -12.52 5.56 -8.78
C VAL A 617 -11.80 6.58 -9.66
N PHE A 618 -10.57 6.30 -10.10
CA PHE A 618 -9.82 7.19 -10.98
C PHE A 618 -8.80 6.44 -11.82
N THR A 619 -8.30 7.10 -12.87
CA THR A 619 -7.19 6.61 -13.69
C THR A 619 -5.98 7.53 -13.60
N HIS A 620 -4.80 6.99 -13.86
CA HIS A 620 -3.55 7.75 -13.75
C HIS A 620 -3.52 9.01 -14.61
N GLY A 621 -4.02 8.92 -15.85
CA GLY A 621 -4.02 10.04 -16.79
C GLY A 621 -4.72 11.30 -16.26
N GLN A 622 -5.76 11.13 -15.44
CA GLN A 622 -6.53 12.24 -14.86
C GLN A 622 -5.76 13.01 -13.78
N THR A 623 -4.81 12.34 -13.12
CA THR A 623 -4.05 12.93 -12.01
C THR A 623 -2.71 13.54 -12.45
N ARG A 624 -2.35 13.42 -13.74
CA ARG A 624 -1.06 13.86 -14.27
C ARG A 624 -0.85 15.37 -14.13
N SER A 625 -1.88 16.18 -14.37
CA SER A 625 -1.80 17.63 -14.20
C SER A 625 -1.50 18.01 -12.75
N LEU A 626 -2.13 17.32 -11.79
CA LEU A 626 -1.84 17.51 -10.36
C LEU A 626 -0.42 17.06 -10.01
N ALA A 627 0.07 15.95 -10.60
CA ALA A 627 1.44 15.47 -10.39
C ALA A 627 2.50 16.46 -10.88
N ILE A 628 2.25 17.18 -11.99
CA ILE A 628 3.15 18.24 -12.48
C ILE A 628 3.06 19.47 -11.56
N LEU A 629 1.84 19.87 -11.20
CA LEU A 629 1.60 20.99 -10.30
C LEU A 629 2.21 20.77 -8.91
N TYR A 630 2.31 19.52 -8.46
CA TYR A 630 3.00 19.13 -7.22
C TYR A 630 4.41 19.72 -7.13
N GLY A 631 5.21 19.64 -8.20
CA GLY A 631 6.57 20.18 -8.21
C GLY A 631 6.60 21.70 -8.02
N MET A 632 5.65 22.42 -8.65
CA MET A 632 5.49 23.86 -8.45
C MET A 632 5.04 24.19 -7.03
N ILE A 633 4.12 23.41 -6.46
CA ILE A 633 3.67 23.58 -5.08
C ILE A 633 4.84 23.37 -4.11
N CYS A 634 5.69 22.35 -4.33
CA CYS A 634 6.91 22.16 -3.54
C CYS A 634 7.82 23.38 -3.59
N ALA A 635 8.10 23.92 -4.78
CA ALA A 635 8.94 25.10 -4.93
C ALA A 635 8.36 26.33 -4.20
N ILE A 636 7.06 26.60 -4.37
CA ILE A 636 6.38 27.70 -3.68
C ILE A 636 6.43 27.50 -2.16
N SER A 637 6.21 26.28 -1.67
CA SER A 637 6.25 25.98 -0.23
C SER A 637 7.64 26.21 0.37
N ILE A 638 8.71 25.93 -0.39
CA ILE A 638 10.09 26.23 0.02
C ILE A 638 10.32 27.74 0.10
N CYS A 639 9.88 28.51 -0.91
CA CYS A 639 9.97 29.97 -0.89
C CYS A 639 9.23 30.59 0.30
N VAL A 640 8.08 30.04 0.67
CA VAL A 640 7.29 30.52 1.83
C VAL A 640 7.95 30.14 3.16
N ALA A 641 8.62 28.98 3.23
CA ALA A 641 9.25 28.49 4.45
C ALA A 641 10.57 29.18 4.77
N GLU A 642 11.31 29.66 3.77
CA GLU A 642 12.65 30.21 3.92
C GLU A 642 12.76 31.37 4.94
N PRO A 643 11.93 32.43 4.88
CA PRO A 643 12.02 33.52 5.86
C PRO A 643 11.80 33.08 7.31
N TYR A 644 10.98 32.04 7.50
CA TYR A 644 10.74 31.47 8.82
C TYR A 644 11.94 30.64 9.31
N TRP A 645 12.62 29.93 8.42
CA TRP A 645 13.84 29.20 8.75
C TRP A 645 15.01 30.14 9.05
N GLU A 646 15.11 31.29 8.39
CA GLU A 646 16.05 32.36 8.76
C GLU A 646 15.76 32.87 10.18
N MET A 647 14.50 33.16 10.50
CA MET A 647 14.09 33.62 11.84
C MET A 647 14.39 32.59 12.94
N LEU A 648 14.27 31.29 12.64
CA LEU A 648 14.65 30.22 13.56
C LEU A 648 16.17 30.04 13.70
N GLY A 649 16.96 30.74 12.89
CA GLY A 649 18.40 30.51 12.79
C GLY A 649 18.65 29.07 12.37
N LEU A 650 18.06 28.63 11.26
CA LEU A 650 18.38 27.35 10.60
C LEU A 650 19.10 27.58 9.26
N ILE A 651 19.19 28.85 8.86
CA ILE A 651 19.98 29.41 7.77
C ILE A 651 20.87 30.46 8.45
N TYR A 652 22.19 30.28 8.40
CA TYR A 652 23.20 30.98 9.19
C TYR A 652 24.13 31.84 8.35
#